data_AF-A0A1X7VIH6-F1
#
_entry.id   AF-A0A1X7VIH6-F1
#
_cell.length_a   1.000
_cell.length_b   1.000
_cell.length_c   1.000
_cell.angle_alpha   90.00
_cell.angle_beta   90.00
_cell.angle_gamma   90.00
#
_symmetry.space_group_name_H-M   'P 1'
#
loop_
_entity.id
_entity.type
_entity.pdbx_description
1 polymer ?
#
loop_
_entity_poly.entity_id
_entity_poly.type
_entity_poly.pdbx_seq_one_letter_code
_entity_poly.pdbx_strand_id
1 'polypeptide(L)'
;MMNTVSLLIVILLIVEGIDGQGFECSGPNMCVCKQGWQGDNCNIDIDECFSADSDKLNECEWEDSCVNTQGSYNCSCMYPDLLANDARRCLGTITVTDTVIDSYWFILNFNLPTNDTLDGPFEGTSFNCTAPNYEPVQSFAVYGHTSVNVSGVIPFTDYSCCATPHWMDKGNGREACVNISTLEAVPDKWPESFESTPASSRSIILNWKPPDPPNGIITNYTIYINYTNGSDIDVRTVDGDISFYLLQALVPHQLIQLSISASTALGEGPRTEVISLRTLQDTPGPVDSISITVLAQHAVNISWHPPSELNGIIISYEFRIYSLSPDYYSFTKTLLPNHDFFIALHNLRPFVPYYLLIIAETIAGKGELSPVQFFTAEAEPLTFPMVTSYERISPTVISLSWNKMSLENLRGFLISYNIAVSQSIYDCSSTKNERVIETNATMLSIAAVPGISYCISVSASTREGIGPESPSLFIKSNEVKSAFQIHITGISDCKEWLSTNASSKVGSLALVIASVINEYCNCSYSVSYITSTRYLCDDRYTTSIVFQGELIETSVFNGTQLIGFMQSWAQSSPTVSIEGSRYTIDGACDVLINELGVIALDGCSVGASNPSSVLAPAVIGTLTGITVAFFLLLVLTIATVGTVLWRRSKKSSKSDTSLELPTRRPGVRIGRKTSNAFELANPLYGDTGIARAINDDDDAQLMDNLEN
;
A
#
# COMPACT_ATOMS: atom_id res chain seq x y z
N MET A 1 -19.11 38.13 -114.82
CA MET A 1 -18.59 38.20 -116.20
C MET A 1 -17.63 39.38 -116.25
N MET A 2 -16.42 39.10 -116.70
CA MET A 2 -15.36 40.04 -117.02
C MET A 2 -15.82 41.08 -118.05
N ASN A 3 -15.06 42.20 -118.09
CA ASN A 3 -14.73 43.05 -119.23
C ASN A 3 -15.39 44.44 -119.29
N THR A 4 -14.68 45.55 -119.51
CA THR A 4 -13.23 45.87 -119.56
C THR A 4 -13.08 47.35 -119.92
N VAL A 5 -11.87 47.89 -119.70
CA VAL A 5 -11.21 49.05 -120.33
C VAL A 5 -11.64 50.41 -119.75
N SER A 6 -10.88 51.01 -118.83
CA SER A 6 -9.55 51.66 -118.93
C SER A 6 -9.54 53.07 -119.51
N LEU A 7 -8.86 53.91 -118.72
CA LEU A 7 -8.08 55.10 -119.05
C LEU A 7 -8.75 56.49 -119.01
N LEU A 8 -8.71 57.01 -117.78
CA LEU A 8 -7.97 58.21 -117.36
C LEU A 8 -8.56 59.60 -117.67
N ILE A 9 -8.74 60.32 -116.55
CA ILE A 9 -8.71 61.76 -116.35
C ILE A 9 -10.08 62.43 -116.45
N VAL A 10 -10.38 63.20 -115.39
CA VAL A 10 -11.61 63.96 -115.10
C VAL A 10 -12.73 63.19 -114.36
N ILE A 11 -12.38 62.37 -113.38
CA ILE A 11 -13.26 62.09 -112.22
C ILE A 11 -12.42 62.32 -110.96
N LEU A 12 -12.34 63.58 -110.57
CA LEU A 12 -11.91 64.02 -109.24
C LEU A 12 -12.85 65.14 -108.78
N LEU A 13 -14.14 64.88 -108.99
CA LEU A 13 -15.24 65.59 -108.37
C LEU A 13 -16.15 64.51 -107.78
N ILE A 14 -16.48 64.70 -106.50
CA ILE A 14 -17.32 63.85 -105.64
C ILE A 14 -16.55 62.69 -104.98
N VAL A 15 -15.47 63.02 -104.26
CA VAL A 15 -15.02 62.26 -103.08
C VAL A 15 -14.75 63.29 -101.99
N GLU A 16 -15.53 63.19 -100.92
CA GLU A 16 -15.31 63.74 -99.58
C GLU A 16 -15.14 65.27 -99.48
N GLY A 17 -16.14 65.93 -98.91
CA GLY A 17 -15.95 67.25 -98.31
C GLY A 17 -14.81 67.12 -97.29
N ILE A 18 -13.69 67.78 -97.57
CA ILE A 18 -12.62 67.98 -96.59
C ILE A 18 -13.17 68.97 -95.58
N ASP A 19 -13.82 68.44 -94.54
CA ASP A 19 -14.22 69.19 -93.36
C ASP A 19 -12.93 69.47 -92.57
N GLY A 20 -12.31 70.63 -92.81
CA GLY A 20 -11.15 71.10 -92.07
C GLY A 20 -11.55 71.60 -90.68
N GLN A 21 -10.66 71.51 -89.68
CA GLN A 21 -10.89 72.07 -88.35
C GLN A 21 -11.27 73.56 -88.45
N GLY A 22 -12.48 73.91 -88.02
CA GLY A 22 -12.88 75.29 -87.70
C GLY A 22 -13.95 75.97 -88.57
N PHE A 23 -14.37 75.42 -89.71
CA PHE A 23 -15.38 76.07 -90.58
C PHE A 23 -16.39 75.10 -91.20
N GLU A 24 -17.56 75.61 -91.57
CA GLU A 24 -18.62 74.87 -92.26
C GLU A 24 -19.07 75.67 -93.50
N CYS A 25 -19.11 75.00 -94.66
CA CYS A 25 -19.44 75.63 -95.94
C CYS A 25 -20.75 75.07 -96.50
N SER A 26 -21.76 75.94 -96.66
CA SER A 26 -23.06 75.58 -97.27
C SER A 26 -23.04 75.64 -98.80
N GLY A 27 -21.87 75.90 -99.41
CA GLY A 27 -21.63 75.96 -100.85
C GLY A 27 -20.24 76.52 -101.19
N PRO A 28 -19.85 76.62 -102.47
CA PRO A 28 -18.48 76.98 -102.87
C PRO A 28 -18.04 78.41 -102.50
N ASN A 29 -18.96 79.31 -102.15
CA ASN A 29 -18.69 80.73 -101.88
C ASN A 29 -19.27 81.22 -100.54
N MET A 30 -19.76 80.34 -99.66
CA MET A 30 -20.35 80.71 -98.37
C MET A 30 -19.89 79.72 -97.30
N CYS A 31 -18.90 80.15 -96.52
CA CYS A 31 -18.35 79.43 -95.39
C CYS A 31 -18.48 80.32 -94.15
N VAL A 32 -18.93 79.73 -93.05
CA VAL A 32 -18.98 80.39 -91.74
C VAL A 32 -18.10 79.59 -90.78
N CYS A 33 -17.46 80.28 -89.83
CA CYS A 33 -16.69 79.57 -88.80
C CYS A 33 -17.64 78.71 -87.95
N LYS A 34 -17.20 77.50 -87.62
CA LYS A 34 -17.86 76.67 -86.62
C LYS A 34 -17.80 77.40 -85.27
N GLN A 35 -18.78 77.16 -84.42
CA GLN A 35 -18.79 77.70 -83.05
C GLN A 35 -17.46 77.36 -82.35
N GLY A 36 -16.88 78.33 -81.62
CA GLY A 36 -15.54 78.20 -81.01
C GLY A 36 -14.37 78.65 -81.89
N TRP A 37 -14.61 79.11 -83.14
CA TRP A 37 -13.55 79.52 -84.07
C TRP A 37 -13.79 80.91 -84.66
N GLN A 38 -12.72 81.67 -84.88
CA GLN A 38 -12.73 83.02 -85.45
C GLN A 38 -11.60 83.27 -86.46
N GLY A 39 -11.61 84.45 -87.08
CA GLY A 39 -10.64 84.88 -88.10
C GLY A 39 -11.12 84.60 -89.54
N ASP A 40 -10.51 85.28 -90.52
CA ASP A 40 -10.94 85.24 -91.93
C ASP A 40 -10.89 83.84 -92.56
N ASN A 41 -10.05 82.96 -92.00
CA ASN A 41 -9.90 81.55 -92.40
C ASN A 41 -10.33 80.57 -91.30
N CYS A 42 -11.02 81.04 -90.24
CA CYS A 42 -11.50 80.23 -89.12
C CYS A 42 -10.44 79.34 -88.45
N ASN A 43 -9.22 79.85 -88.34
CA ASN A 43 -8.04 79.15 -87.83
C ASN A 43 -7.56 79.68 -86.48
N ILE A 44 -8.26 80.67 -85.93
CA ILE A 44 -7.98 81.24 -84.61
C ILE A 44 -9.04 80.68 -83.66
N ASP A 45 -8.57 80.02 -82.62
CA ASP A 45 -9.39 79.52 -81.53
C ASP A 45 -10.02 80.69 -80.74
N ILE A 46 -11.29 80.59 -80.37
CA ILE A 46 -11.92 81.56 -79.47
C ILE A 46 -11.60 81.12 -78.05
N ASP A 47 -10.88 81.94 -77.29
CA ASP A 47 -10.73 81.69 -75.86
C ASP A 47 -12.03 82.07 -75.14
N GLU A 48 -12.92 81.10 -74.92
CA GLU A 48 -14.20 81.33 -74.26
C GLU A 48 -14.04 81.67 -72.76
N CYS A 49 -12.84 81.50 -72.20
CA CYS A 49 -12.55 81.77 -70.79
C CYS A 49 -12.07 83.20 -70.53
N PHE A 50 -11.60 83.94 -71.54
CA PHE A 50 -10.98 85.27 -71.35
C PHE A 50 -11.76 86.46 -71.95
N SER A 51 -13.01 86.26 -72.35
CA SER A 51 -13.82 87.33 -72.96
C SER A 51 -14.38 88.32 -71.91
N ALA A 52 -14.56 89.58 -72.28
CA ALA A 52 -15.14 90.63 -71.41
C ALA A 52 -16.65 90.45 -71.10
N ASP A 53 -17.27 89.38 -71.60
CA ASP A 53 -18.68 88.96 -71.39
C ASP A 53 -18.67 87.43 -71.13
N SER A 54 -17.76 86.98 -70.25
CA SER A 54 -17.48 85.60 -69.80
C SER A 54 -18.74 84.78 -69.52
N ASP A 55 -19.74 85.36 -68.86
CA ASP A 55 -21.02 84.74 -68.50
C ASP A 55 -21.87 84.25 -69.70
N LYS A 56 -21.54 84.64 -70.94
CA LYS A 56 -22.30 84.24 -72.14
C LYS A 56 -21.55 83.32 -73.10
N LEU A 57 -20.24 83.17 -72.96
CA LEU A 57 -19.40 82.42 -73.90
C LEU A 57 -19.00 81.04 -73.37
N ASN A 58 -18.87 80.88 -72.05
CA ASN A 58 -18.79 79.58 -71.40
C ASN A 58 -19.98 79.40 -70.43
N GLU A 59 -20.40 78.15 -70.24
CA GLU A 59 -21.50 77.79 -69.33
C GLU A 59 -20.98 77.18 -68.02
N CYS A 60 -19.73 77.48 -67.66
CA CYS A 60 -19.10 77.01 -66.42
C CYS A 60 -19.60 77.84 -65.22
N GLU A 61 -19.69 77.21 -64.05
CA GLU A 61 -20.25 77.85 -62.85
C GLU A 61 -19.43 79.03 -62.30
N TRP A 62 -18.11 78.99 -62.48
CA TRP A 62 -17.21 80.06 -62.06
C TRP A 62 -16.25 80.44 -63.19
N GLU A 63 -15.93 81.73 -63.32
CA GLU A 63 -15.01 82.21 -64.37
C GLU A 63 -13.65 81.52 -64.31
N ASP A 64 -13.13 81.27 -63.10
CA ASP A 64 -11.85 80.58 -62.85
C ASP A 64 -11.90 79.06 -63.09
N SER A 65 -13.09 78.50 -63.38
CA SER A 65 -13.29 77.08 -63.65
C SER A 65 -13.18 76.71 -65.13
N CYS A 66 -13.13 77.70 -66.03
CA CYS A 66 -13.06 77.48 -67.47
C CYS A 66 -11.63 77.18 -67.95
N VAL A 67 -11.45 76.09 -68.71
CA VAL A 67 -10.21 75.72 -69.38
C VAL A 67 -10.44 75.75 -70.89
N ASN A 68 -9.79 76.69 -71.58
CA ASN A 68 -9.90 76.80 -73.03
C ASN A 68 -9.24 75.60 -73.73
N THR A 69 -9.91 75.05 -74.74
CA THR A 69 -9.42 73.95 -75.58
C THR A 69 -9.59 74.30 -77.05
N GLN A 70 -8.93 73.58 -77.95
CA GLN A 70 -9.00 73.93 -79.37
C GLN A 70 -10.42 73.71 -79.93
N GLY A 71 -11.13 74.80 -80.18
CA GLY A 71 -12.48 74.87 -80.72
C GLY A 71 -13.61 74.73 -79.71
N SER A 72 -13.33 74.78 -78.41
CA SER A 72 -14.30 74.64 -77.31
C SER A 72 -13.66 74.97 -75.97
N TYR A 73 -14.45 75.08 -74.90
CA TYR A 73 -13.94 75.08 -73.53
C TYR A 73 -14.29 73.77 -72.80
N ASN A 74 -13.64 73.55 -71.65
CA ASN A 74 -14.00 72.52 -70.68
C ASN A 74 -14.05 73.12 -69.27
N CYS A 75 -15.03 72.74 -68.44
CA CYS A 75 -15.10 73.21 -67.07
C CYS A 75 -14.25 72.31 -66.15
N SER A 76 -13.59 72.91 -65.17
CA SER A 76 -12.73 72.25 -64.20
C SER A 76 -12.92 72.88 -62.82
N CYS A 77 -13.09 72.05 -61.79
CA CYS A 77 -13.33 72.56 -60.44
C CYS A 77 -12.03 72.81 -59.69
N MET A 78 -12.00 73.88 -58.91
CA MET A 78 -10.92 74.09 -57.94
C MET A 78 -10.99 73.02 -56.86
N TYR A 79 -9.83 72.51 -56.45
CA TYR A 79 -9.75 71.57 -55.32
C TYR A 79 -10.30 72.26 -54.06
N PRO A 80 -11.26 71.66 -53.32
CA PRO A 80 -11.61 70.23 -53.27
C PRO A 80 -12.90 69.81 -54.00
N ASP A 81 -13.47 70.59 -54.90
CA ASP A 81 -14.77 70.24 -55.49
C ASP A 81 -14.66 69.24 -56.66
N LEU A 82 -15.79 68.69 -57.12
CA LEU A 82 -15.87 67.78 -58.26
C LEU A 82 -16.85 68.29 -59.32
N LEU A 83 -16.53 68.09 -60.60
CA LEU A 83 -17.40 68.46 -61.70
C LEU A 83 -18.64 67.56 -61.72
N ALA A 84 -19.83 68.17 -61.71
CA ALA A 84 -21.12 67.52 -61.78
C ALA A 84 -21.33 66.81 -63.12
N ASN A 85 -22.35 65.94 -63.19
CA ASN A 85 -22.70 65.20 -64.42
C ASN A 85 -23.09 66.10 -65.60
N ASP A 86 -23.50 67.34 -65.35
CA ASP A 86 -23.78 68.34 -66.40
C ASP A 86 -22.52 68.95 -67.02
N ALA A 87 -21.33 68.54 -66.54
CA ALA A 87 -20.00 69.01 -66.96
C ALA A 87 -19.79 70.52 -66.81
N ARG A 88 -20.58 71.19 -65.97
CA ARG A 88 -20.61 72.66 -65.87
C ARG A 88 -20.48 73.17 -64.44
N ARG A 89 -21.06 72.45 -63.48
CA ARG A 89 -21.11 72.85 -62.06
C ARG A 89 -20.16 72.05 -61.19
N CYS A 90 -19.78 72.61 -60.06
CA CYS A 90 -18.83 72.04 -59.11
C CYS A 90 -19.53 71.70 -57.80
N LEU A 91 -19.65 70.40 -57.52
CA LEU A 91 -20.29 69.90 -56.32
C LEU A 91 -19.34 69.97 -55.13
N GLY A 92 -19.80 70.61 -54.07
CA GLY A 92 -19.06 70.81 -52.83
C GLY A 92 -18.72 69.50 -52.09
N THR A 93 -17.62 69.54 -51.36
CA THR A 93 -17.26 68.49 -50.40
C THR A 93 -17.99 68.67 -49.07
N ILE A 94 -18.22 67.58 -48.35
CA ILE A 94 -18.68 67.64 -46.97
C ILE A 94 -17.49 67.70 -46.01
N THR A 95 -17.67 68.29 -44.83
CA THR A 95 -16.63 68.31 -43.78
C THR A 95 -17.16 67.70 -42.49
N VAL A 96 -16.55 66.61 -42.06
CA VAL A 96 -16.82 66.02 -40.73
C VAL A 96 -16.13 66.88 -39.68
N THR A 97 -16.88 67.34 -38.68
CA THR A 97 -16.43 68.32 -37.69
C THR A 97 -15.97 67.65 -36.40
N ASP A 98 -16.91 66.98 -35.72
CA ASP A 98 -16.72 66.34 -34.42
C ASP A 98 -17.33 64.95 -34.43
N THR A 99 -16.80 64.06 -33.59
CA THR A 99 -17.32 62.70 -33.44
C THR A 99 -17.55 62.36 -31.98
N VAL A 100 -18.64 61.66 -31.69
CA VAL A 100 -18.90 61.04 -30.37
C VAL A 100 -18.70 59.55 -30.53
N ILE A 101 -17.71 58.99 -29.85
CA ILE A 101 -17.27 57.60 -30.05
C ILE A 101 -17.68 56.77 -28.85
N ASP A 102 -18.26 55.60 -29.11
CA ASP A 102 -18.54 54.53 -28.16
C ASP A 102 -17.97 53.21 -28.71
N SER A 103 -18.18 52.08 -28.02
CA SER A 103 -17.63 50.79 -28.42
C SER A 103 -18.37 50.17 -29.61
N TYR A 104 -19.69 50.33 -29.70
CA TYR A 104 -20.54 49.68 -30.73
C TYR A 104 -21.23 50.65 -31.69
N TRP A 105 -21.02 51.94 -31.50
CA TRP A 105 -21.59 53.00 -32.32
C TRP A 105 -20.76 54.28 -32.19
N PHE A 106 -20.89 55.16 -33.17
CA PHE A 106 -20.41 56.54 -33.06
C PHE A 106 -21.33 57.49 -33.83
N ILE A 107 -21.34 58.76 -33.41
CA ILE A 107 -22.05 59.83 -34.11
C ILE A 107 -21.03 60.69 -34.85
N LEU A 108 -21.27 60.89 -36.15
CA LEU A 108 -20.51 61.82 -36.98
C LEU A 108 -21.30 63.12 -37.09
N ASN A 109 -20.72 64.22 -36.60
CA ASN A 109 -21.23 65.56 -36.88
C ASN A 109 -20.52 66.12 -38.10
N PHE A 110 -21.27 66.80 -38.97
CA PHE A 110 -20.74 67.32 -40.23
C PHE A 110 -21.41 68.63 -40.61
N ASN A 111 -20.67 69.46 -41.35
CA ASN A 111 -21.23 70.64 -41.99
C ASN A 111 -21.71 70.27 -43.39
N LEU A 112 -22.89 70.75 -43.76
CA LEU A 112 -23.40 70.64 -45.13
C LEU A 112 -22.46 71.35 -46.13
N PRO A 113 -22.39 70.89 -47.39
CA PRO A 113 -21.62 71.57 -48.44
C PRO A 113 -22.03 73.05 -48.54
N THR A 114 -21.05 73.92 -48.78
CA THR A 114 -21.33 75.32 -49.10
C THR A 114 -22.14 75.39 -50.40
N ASN A 115 -23.23 76.15 -50.42
CA ASN A 115 -24.15 76.31 -51.57
C ASN A 115 -25.02 75.09 -51.93
N ASP A 116 -25.25 74.18 -50.97
CA ASP A 116 -26.13 72.99 -51.06
C ASP A 116 -27.43 73.16 -51.88
N THR A 117 -28.11 74.29 -51.73
CA THR A 117 -29.39 74.63 -52.38
C THR A 117 -29.25 75.34 -53.74
N LEU A 118 -28.12 76.00 -54.01
CA LEU A 118 -27.81 76.60 -55.31
C LEU A 118 -27.37 75.52 -56.31
N ASP A 119 -26.76 74.46 -55.79
CA ASP A 119 -26.30 73.29 -56.53
C ASP A 119 -27.44 72.31 -56.90
N GLY A 120 -28.70 72.69 -56.74
CA GLY A 120 -29.88 71.88 -57.07
C GLY A 120 -30.49 71.21 -55.83
N PRO A 121 -31.49 70.32 -56.00
CA PRO A 121 -32.15 69.71 -54.85
C PRO A 121 -31.25 68.66 -54.20
N PHE A 122 -30.64 69.05 -53.07
CA PHE A 122 -29.81 68.18 -52.24
C PHE A 122 -30.66 67.08 -51.58
N GLU A 123 -30.23 65.83 -51.72
CA GLU A 123 -30.94 64.66 -51.18
C GLU A 123 -30.48 64.35 -49.75
N GLY A 124 -29.17 64.38 -49.53
CA GLY A 124 -28.55 63.96 -48.29
C GLY A 124 -27.09 63.56 -48.46
N THR A 125 -26.55 62.88 -47.46
CA THR A 125 -25.17 62.39 -47.45
C THR A 125 -25.15 60.92 -47.07
N SER A 126 -24.47 60.11 -47.87
CA SER A 126 -24.17 58.72 -47.51
C SER A 126 -22.85 58.65 -46.75
N PHE A 127 -22.80 57.81 -45.74
CA PHE A 127 -21.62 57.52 -44.95
C PHE A 127 -21.31 56.04 -45.12
N ASN A 128 -20.11 55.76 -45.61
CA ASN A 128 -19.62 54.40 -45.83
C ASN A 128 -18.37 54.17 -44.98
N CYS A 129 -18.52 53.41 -43.90
CA CYS A 129 -17.46 53.09 -42.96
C CYS A 129 -16.91 51.70 -43.22
N THR A 130 -15.63 51.64 -43.57
CA THR A 130 -14.93 50.40 -43.94
C THR A 130 -13.85 50.09 -42.91
N ALA A 131 -13.72 48.81 -42.55
CA ALA A 131 -12.62 48.30 -41.74
C ALA A 131 -12.05 47.03 -42.39
N PRO A 132 -10.74 46.74 -42.23
CA PRO A 132 -10.17 45.51 -42.76
C PRO A 132 -10.87 44.27 -42.21
N ASN A 133 -11.17 43.30 -43.09
CA ASN A 133 -11.80 42.01 -42.75
C ASN A 133 -13.26 42.06 -42.28
N TYR A 134 -13.90 43.23 -42.28
CA TYR A 134 -15.29 43.40 -41.88
C TYR A 134 -16.12 44.01 -43.00
N GLU A 135 -17.41 43.67 -43.02
CA GLU A 135 -18.37 44.26 -43.96
C GLU A 135 -18.52 45.77 -43.71
N PRO A 136 -18.65 46.59 -44.76
CA PRO A 136 -18.83 48.03 -44.62
C PRO A 136 -20.14 48.37 -43.92
N VAL A 137 -20.08 49.29 -42.96
CA VAL A 137 -21.26 49.83 -42.28
C VAL A 137 -21.69 51.10 -43.01
N GLN A 138 -22.93 51.10 -43.50
CA GLN A 138 -23.49 52.21 -44.25
C GLN A 138 -24.56 52.94 -43.46
N SER A 139 -24.62 54.26 -43.58
CA SER A 139 -25.64 55.10 -42.97
C SER A 139 -25.96 56.27 -43.90
N PHE A 140 -27.16 56.83 -43.80
CA PHE A 140 -27.59 57.94 -44.65
C PHE A 140 -28.22 59.05 -43.82
N ALA A 141 -27.74 60.28 -44.02
CA ALA A 141 -28.31 61.47 -43.42
C ALA A 141 -29.13 62.23 -44.47
N VAL A 142 -30.43 62.36 -44.23
CA VAL A 142 -31.35 63.13 -45.10
C VAL A 142 -31.05 64.63 -44.97
N TYR A 143 -31.36 65.41 -46.00
CA TYR A 143 -31.27 66.87 -45.97
C TYR A 143 -31.84 67.49 -44.67
N GLY A 144 -31.12 68.48 -44.13
CA GLY A 144 -31.46 69.17 -42.88
C GLY A 144 -30.86 68.55 -41.62
N HIS A 145 -30.29 67.35 -41.71
CA HIS A 145 -29.51 66.75 -40.62
C HIS A 145 -28.02 67.13 -40.72
N THR A 146 -27.41 67.44 -39.59
CA THR A 146 -25.96 67.74 -39.46
C THR A 146 -25.21 66.69 -38.64
N SER A 147 -25.87 65.55 -38.39
CA SER A 147 -25.31 64.44 -37.64
C SER A 147 -25.90 63.11 -38.09
N VAL A 148 -25.10 62.04 -38.11
CA VAL A 148 -25.56 60.67 -38.37
C VAL A 148 -25.05 59.72 -37.29
N ASN A 149 -25.90 58.78 -36.86
CA ASN A 149 -25.49 57.69 -35.98
C ASN A 149 -25.11 56.47 -36.82
N VAL A 150 -23.89 55.98 -36.63
CA VAL A 150 -23.37 54.77 -37.27
C VAL A 150 -23.31 53.69 -36.20
N SER A 151 -24.21 52.71 -36.28
CA SER A 151 -24.35 51.61 -35.31
C SER A 151 -24.00 50.27 -35.94
N GLY A 152 -23.60 49.29 -35.12
CA GLY A 152 -23.23 47.94 -35.60
C GLY A 152 -21.77 47.86 -36.03
N VAL A 153 -20.94 48.79 -35.56
CA VAL A 153 -19.49 48.75 -35.69
C VAL A 153 -18.90 47.83 -34.62
N ILE A 154 -17.75 47.26 -34.92
CA ILE A 154 -17.06 46.32 -34.04
C ILE A 154 -16.19 47.12 -33.05
N PRO A 155 -16.23 46.81 -31.75
CA PRO A 155 -15.35 47.45 -30.76
C PRO A 155 -13.87 47.28 -31.07
N PHE A 156 -13.06 48.21 -30.56
CA PHE A 156 -11.60 48.20 -30.71
C PHE A 156 -11.12 48.01 -32.15
N THR A 157 -11.78 48.67 -33.10
CA THR A 157 -11.51 48.56 -34.55
C THR A 157 -11.34 49.94 -35.17
N ASP A 158 -10.35 50.07 -36.05
CA ASP A 158 -10.10 51.28 -36.83
C ASP A 158 -10.94 51.26 -38.12
N TYR A 159 -11.88 52.20 -38.22
CA TYR A 159 -12.74 52.43 -39.38
C TYR A 159 -12.26 53.63 -40.18
N SER A 160 -12.32 53.51 -41.51
CA SER A 160 -12.23 54.62 -42.46
C SER A 160 -13.63 54.91 -42.99
N CYS A 161 -14.20 56.04 -42.56
CA CYS A 161 -15.55 56.49 -42.91
C CYS A 161 -15.50 57.58 -43.96
N CYS A 162 -15.99 57.28 -45.16
CA CYS A 162 -16.10 58.23 -46.26
C CYS A 162 -17.53 58.74 -46.39
N ALA A 163 -17.68 60.07 -46.35
CA ALA A 163 -18.95 60.76 -46.48
C ALA A 163 -19.09 61.33 -47.89
N THR A 164 -20.17 60.97 -48.59
CA THR A 164 -20.42 61.36 -49.98
C THR A 164 -21.74 62.13 -50.06
N PRO A 165 -21.71 63.42 -50.44
CA PRO A 165 -22.92 64.23 -50.63
C PRO A 165 -23.64 63.89 -51.96
N HIS A 166 -24.98 63.90 -51.95
CA HIS A 166 -25.82 63.49 -53.08
C HIS A 166 -26.84 64.57 -53.48
N TRP A 167 -26.92 64.84 -54.80
CA TRP A 167 -27.92 65.72 -55.41
C TRP A 167 -28.78 64.95 -56.41
N MET A 168 -30.11 65.09 -56.31
CA MET A 168 -31.06 64.25 -57.07
C MET A 168 -30.88 64.31 -58.59
N ASP A 169 -30.55 65.48 -59.13
CA ASP A 169 -30.47 65.71 -60.58
C ASP A 169 -29.02 65.78 -61.11
N LYS A 170 -28.02 65.77 -60.23
CA LYS A 170 -26.62 66.12 -60.59
C LYS A 170 -25.56 65.10 -60.19
N GLY A 171 -25.91 64.11 -59.38
CA GLY A 171 -25.01 63.03 -58.97
C GLY A 171 -24.31 63.31 -57.64
N ASN A 172 -23.11 62.75 -57.48
CA ASN A 172 -22.39 62.70 -56.20
C ASN A 172 -21.27 63.73 -56.18
N GLY A 173 -21.13 64.45 -55.07
CA GLY A 173 -19.98 65.34 -54.84
C GLY A 173 -18.75 64.59 -54.34
N ARG A 174 -17.71 65.34 -53.97
CA ARG A 174 -16.45 64.73 -53.48
C ARG A 174 -16.68 64.00 -52.17
N GLU A 175 -16.16 62.77 -52.08
CA GLU A 175 -16.10 62.03 -50.83
C GLU A 175 -15.05 62.62 -49.87
N ALA A 176 -15.41 62.72 -48.60
CA ALA A 176 -14.50 63.14 -47.53
C ALA A 176 -14.39 62.02 -46.49
N CYS A 177 -13.17 61.51 -46.29
CA CYS A 177 -12.92 60.38 -45.39
C CYS A 177 -12.32 60.83 -44.05
N VAL A 178 -12.75 60.17 -42.97
CA VAL A 178 -12.24 60.33 -41.61
C VAL A 178 -11.93 58.96 -41.00
N ASN A 179 -10.82 58.86 -40.26
CA ASN A 179 -10.46 57.65 -39.54
C ASN A 179 -10.97 57.72 -38.10
N ILE A 180 -11.62 56.66 -37.64
CA ILE A 180 -12.27 56.57 -36.33
C ILE A 180 -11.94 55.23 -35.70
N SER A 181 -11.43 55.25 -34.47
CA SER A 181 -11.18 54.06 -33.67
C SER A 181 -12.29 53.91 -32.62
N THR A 182 -13.02 52.80 -32.65
CA THR A 182 -14.04 52.49 -31.63
C THR A 182 -13.39 52.16 -30.28
N LEU A 183 -14.12 52.39 -29.17
CA LEU A 183 -13.64 52.06 -27.84
C LEU A 183 -13.63 50.53 -27.59
N GLU A 184 -12.87 50.09 -26.58
CA GLU A 184 -12.90 48.71 -26.12
C GLU A 184 -14.26 48.34 -25.50
N ALA A 185 -14.63 47.08 -25.58
CA ALA A 185 -15.78 46.49 -24.91
C ALA A 185 -15.41 45.15 -24.26
N VAL A 186 -16.36 44.57 -23.55
CA VAL A 186 -16.27 43.18 -23.08
C VAL A 186 -16.28 42.23 -24.29
N PRO A 187 -15.56 41.10 -24.26
CA PRO A 187 -15.68 40.10 -25.32
C PRO A 187 -17.11 39.58 -25.44
N ASP A 188 -17.70 39.63 -26.64
CA ASP A 188 -19.05 39.11 -26.88
C ASP A 188 -19.09 37.59 -27.06
N LYS A 189 -17.92 36.99 -27.35
CA LYS A 189 -17.75 35.56 -27.54
C LYS A 189 -16.79 35.00 -26.50
N TRP A 190 -16.97 33.73 -26.19
CA TRP A 190 -16.04 32.98 -25.37
C TRP A 190 -14.77 32.61 -26.16
N PRO A 191 -13.68 32.19 -25.48
CA PRO A 191 -12.47 31.69 -26.14
C PRO A 191 -12.74 30.56 -27.13
N GLU A 192 -12.08 30.59 -28.28
CA GLU A 192 -12.25 29.57 -29.32
C GLU A 192 -11.41 28.31 -29.03
N SER A 193 -11.79 27.18 -29.63
CA SER A 193 -11.04 25.91 -29.56
C SER A 193 -10.64 25.50 -28.13
N PHE A 194 -11.52 25.69 -27.14
CA PHE A 194 -11.27 25.24 -25.77
C PHE A 194 -11.26 23.71 -25.70
N GLU A 195 -10.07 23.15 -25.54
CA GLU A 195 -9.83 21.70 -25.51
C GLU A 195 -9.14 21.31 -24.20
N SER A 196 -9.42 20.08 -23.76
CA SER A 196 -8.85 19.52 -22.55
C SER A 196 -8.38 18.09 -22.77
N THR A 197 -7.16 17.78 -22.33
CA THR A 197 -6.57 16.44 -22.45
C THR A 197 -5.97 15.98 -21.11
N PRO A 198 -6.23 14.74 -20.68
CA PRO A 198 -5.62 14.22 -19.45
C PRO A 198 -4.13 13.95 -19.69
N ALA A 199 -3.27 14.65 -18.96
CA ALA A 199 -1.82 14.54 -19.11
C ALA A 199 -1.21 13.48 -18.18
N SER A 200 -1.81 13.27 -17.01
CA SER A 200 -1.45 12.21 -16.06
C SER A 200 -2.65 11.80 -15.21
N SER A 201 -2.44 10.95 -14.20
CA SER A 201 -3.45 10.68 -13.17
C SER A 201 -3.77 11.91 -12.31
N ARG A 202 -2.89 12.91 -12.27
CA ARG A 202 -3.01 14.08 -11.37
C ARG A 202 -2.92 15.41 -12.10
N SER A 203 -3.00 15.41 -13.43
CA SER A 203 -2.93 16.63 -14.24
C SER A 203 -3.68 16.57 -15.56
N ILE A 204 -4.15 17.73 -16.00
CA ILE A 204 -4.90 17.96 -17.24
C ILE A 204 -4.29 19.18 -17.94
N ILE A 205 -4.07 19.07 -19.25
CA ILE A 205 -3.65 20.18 -20.10
C ILE A 205 -4.88 20.79 -20.76
N LEU A 206 -5.00 22.11 -20.65
CA LEU A 206 -6.04 22.93 -21.26
C LEU A 206 -5.42 23.81 -22.33
N ASN A 207 -6.06 23.92 -23.49
CA ASN A 207 -5.63 24.77 -24.60
C ASN A 207 -6.82 25.56 -25.14
N TRP A 208 -6.60 26.79 -25.59
CA TRP A 208 -7.62 27.64 -26.21
C TRP A 208 -7.00 28.68 -27.15
N LYS A 209 -7.86 29.40 -27.86
CA LYS A 209 -7.54 30.59 -28.66
C LYS A 209 -8.35 31.79 -28.15
N PRO A 210 -7.87 33.03 -28.37
CA PRO A 210 -8.64 34.23 -28.04
C PRO A 210 -10.00 34.25 -28.75
N PRO A 211 -11.01 34.96 -28.20
CA PRO A 211 -12.26 35.20 -28.91
C PRO A 211 -12.04 36.01 -30.20
N ASP A 212 -12.82 35.72 -31.26
CA ASP A 212 -12.82 36.49 -32.51
C ASP A 212 -14.23 37.03 -32.86
N PRO A 213 -14.45 38.36 -32.79
CA PRO A 213 -13.51 39.40 -32.37
C PRO A 213 -13.30 39.44 -30.84
N PRO A 214 -12.13 39.92 -30.36
CA PRO A 214 -11.84 40.06 -28.93
C PRO A 214 -12.44 41.32 -28.30
N ASN A 215 -12.90 42.28 -29.11
CA ASN A 215 -13.49 43.56 -28.69
C ASN A 215 -12.59 44.46 -27.82
N GLY A 216 -11.30 44.14 -27.67
CA GLY A 216 -10.35 44.88 -26.85
C GLY A 216 -9.08 44.08 -26.62
N ILE A 217 -8.21 44.58 -25.73
CA ILE A 217 -7.00 43.85 -25.33
C ILE A 217 -7.38 42.83 -24.26
N ILE A 218 -7.16 41.54 -24.54
CA ILE A 218 -7.39 40.49 -23.55
C ILE A 218 -6.38 40.65 -22.41
N THR A 219 -6.90 40.91 -21.21
CA THR A 219 -6.10 41.11 -20.00
C THR A 219 -5.83 39.80 -19.29
N ASN A 220 -6.84 38.91 -19.22
CA ASN A 220 -6.74 37.60 -18.62
C ASN A 220 -7.82 36.63 -19.14
N TYR A 221 -7.61 35.35 -18.86
CA TYR A 221 -8.61 34.30 -18.96
C TYR A 221 -8.95 33.79 -17.56
N THR A 222 -10.22 33.47 -17.36
CA THR A 222 -10.70 32.87 -16.11
C THR A 222 -11.19 31.45 -16.36
N ILE A 223 -10.52 30.48 -15.75
CA ILE A 223 -10.82 29.05 -15.83
C ILE A 223 -11.62 28.66 -14.60
N TYR A 224 -12.79 28.06 -14.84
CA TYR A 224 -13.70 27.57 -13.81
C TYR A 224 -13.60 26.05 -13.73
N ILE A 225 -13.38 25.54 -12.52
CA ILE A 225 -13.09 24.14 -12.27
C ILE A 225 -14.10 23.60 -11.26
N ASN A 226 -14.93 22.66 -11.72
CA ASN A 226 -15.86 21.94 -10.87
C ASN A 226 -15.41 20.48 -10.74
N TYR A 227 -15.01 20.09 -9.53
CA TYR A 227 -14.44 18.78 -9.22
C TYR A 227 -15.48 17.66 -9.06
N THR A 228 -16.77 17.93 -9.24
CA THR A 228 -17.92 17.00 -9.17
C THR A 228 -18.08 16.20 -7.87
N ASN A 229 -17.21 16.43 -6.89
CA ASN A 229 -17.19 15.80 -5.56
C ASN A 229 -17.98 16.60 -4.51
N GLY A 230 -18.75 17.62 -4.93
CA GLY A 230 -19.49 18.52 -4.05
C GLY A 230 -18.68 19.67 -3.46
N SER A 231 -17.41 19.84 -3.86
CA SER A 231 -16.64 21.04 -3.52
C SER A 231 -17.13 22.27 -4.27
N ASP A 232 -16.86 23.45 -3.71
CA ASP A 232 -17.12 24.72 -4.37
C ASP A 232 -16.33 24.84 -5.68
N ILE A 233 -16.87 25.60 -6.63
CA ILE A 233 -16.21 25.85 -7.91
C ILE A 233 -14.93 26.62 -7.65
N ASP A 234 -13.81 26.04 -8.09
CA ASP A 234 -12.50 26.66 -8.01
C ASP A 234 -12.24 27.51 -9.27
N VAL A 235 -11.48 28.59 -9.10
CA VAL A 235 -11.24 29.58 -10.14
C VAL A 235 -9.75 29.83 -10.29
N ARG A 236 -9.27 29.85 -11.54
CA ARG A 236 -7.89 30.18 -11.89
C ARG A 236 -7.88 31.30 -12.92
N THR A 237 -7.09 32.34 -12.66
CA THR A 237 -6.88 33.44 -13.61
C THR A 237 -5.50 33.28 -14.24
N VAL A 238 -5.44 33.48 -15.55
CA VAL A 238 -4.24 33.32 -16.36
C VAL A 238 -4.08 34.57 -17.23
N ASP A 239 -2.87 35.05 -17.44
CA ASP A 239 -2.61 36.26 -18.23
C ASP A 239 -3.07 36.11 -19.69
N GLY A 240 -3.46 37.24 -20.32
CA GLY A 240 -4.10 37.26 -21.63
C GLY A 240 -3.21 36.83 -22.82
N ASP A 241 -1.89 36.79 -22.63
CA ASP A 241 -0.91 36.29 -23.61
C ASP A 241 -0.75 34.77 -23.58
N ILE A 242 -1.34 34.09 -22.59
CA ILE A 242 -1.27 32.65 -22.41
C ILE A 242 -2.45 31.95 -23.11
N SER A 243 -2.13 30.90 -23.86
CA SER A 243 -3.10 30.08 -24.62
C SER A 243 -3.23 28.65 -24.10
N PHE A 244 -2.53 28.30 -23.01
CA PHE A 244 -2.60 26.98 -22.40
C PHE A 244 -2.39 27.02 -20.88
N TYR A 245 -2.95 26.04 -20.18
CA TYR A 245 -2.76 25.90 -18.73
C TYR A 245 -2.66 24.43 -18.32
N LEU A 246 -1.70 24.14 -17.43
CA LEU A 246 -1.53 22.82 -16.84
C LEU A 246 -2.18 22.81 -15.45
N LEU A 247 -3.35 22.19 -15.35
CA LEU A 247 -4.02 21.96 -14.08
C LEU A 247 -3.37 20.75 -13.40
N GLN A 248 -2.87 20.93 -12.17
CA GLN A 248 -2.12 19.91 -11.41
C GLN A 248 -2.77 19.63 -10.05
N ALA A 249 -2.18 18.69 -9.30
CA ALA A 249 -2.61 18.28 -7.96
C ALA A 249 -4.05 17.73 -7.91
N LEU A 250 -4.47 17.07 -9.01
CA LEU A 250 -5.78 16.45 -9.13
C LEU A 250 -5.82 15.06 -8.47
N VAL A 251 -7.03 14.57 -8.21
CA VAL A 251 -7.23 13.19 -7.74
C VAL A 251 -7.25 12.24 -8.94
N PRO A 252 -6.57 11.07 -8.85
CA PRO A 252 -6.66 10.04 -9.87
C PRO A 252 -8.08 9.59 -10.17
N HIS A 253 -8.34 9.33 -11.45
CA HIS A 253 -9.64 8.90 -11.93
C HIS A 253 -10.81 9.76 -11.41
N GLN A 254 -10.64 11.08 -11.35
CA GLN A 254 -11.67 12.02 -10.93
C GLN A 254 -12.34 12.67 -12.14
N LEU A 255 -13.68 12.75 -12.13
CA LEU A 255 -14.44 13.49 -13.13
C LEU A 255 -14.36 14.99 -12.81
N ILE A 256 -13.99 15.79 -13.80
CA ILE A 256 -13.84 17.24 -13.66
C ILE A 256 -14.59 17.91 -14.80
N GLN A 257 -15.31 18.98 -14.44
CA GLN A 257 -16.03 19.86 -15.33
C GLN A 257 -15.30 21.20 -15.44
N LEU A 258 -15.11 21.67 -16.66
CA LEU A 258 -14.27 22.84 -16.96
C LEU A 258 -15.01 23.80 -17.90
N SER A 259 -14.84 25.10 -17.68
CA SER A 259 -15.25 26.15 -18.61
C SER A 259 -14.29 27.33 -18.50
N ILE A 260 -14.18 28.13 -19.56
CA ILE A 260 -13.27 29.28 -19.61
C ILE A 260 -13.97 30.53 -20.13
N SER A 261 -13.53 31.71 -19.70
CA SER A 261 -13.93 33.02 -20.23
C SER A 261 -12.69 33.89 -20.46
N ALA A 262 -12.87 34.98 -21.23
CA ALA A 262 -11.85 35.99 -21.47
C ALA A 262 -12.30 37.35 -20.91
N SER A 263 -11.37 38.17 -20.45
CA SER A 263 -11.67 39.51 -19.93
C SER A 263 -10.84 40.58 -20.64
N THR A 264 -11.48 41.70 -20.99
CA THR A 264 -10.79 42.94 -21.36
C THR A 264 -10.70 43.88 -20.15
N ALA A 265 -10.15 45.07 -20.32
CA ALA A 265 -10.14 46.08 -19.26
C ALA A 265 -11.55 46.50 -18.78
N LEU A 266 -12.59 46.21 -19.58
CA LEU A 266 -13.98 46.59 -19.31
C LEU A 266 -14.74 45.52 -18.53
N GLY A 267 -14.28 44.27 -18.54
CA GLY A 267 -14.92 43.17 -17.82
C GLY A 267 -14.76 41.80 -18.48
N GLU A 268 -15.41 40.81 -17.88
CA GLU A 268 -15.39 39.40 -18.28
C GLU A 268 -16.50 39.09 -19.28
N GLY A 269 -16.15 38.45 -20.40
CA GLY A 269 -17.09 37.97 -21.42
C GLY A 269 -17.81 36.67 -21.03
N PRO A 270 -18.58 36.07 -21.96
CA PRO A 270 -19.30 34.85 -21.67
C PRO A 270 -18.35 33.66 -21.46
N ARG A 271 -18.80 32.69 -20.67
CA ARG A 271 -18.09 31.41 -20.46
C ARG A 271 -18.40 30.44 -21.59
N THR A 272 -17.44 29.58 -21.93
CA THR A 272 -17.68 28.44 -22.81
C THR A 272 -18.73 27.49 -22.24
N GLU A 273 -19.26 26.61 -23.09
CA GLU A 273 -19.95 25.41 -22.62
C GLU A 273 -19.02 24.57 -21.72
N VAL A 274 -19.64 23.81 -20.80
CA VAL A 274 -18.91 22.97 -19.85
C VAL A 274 -18.42 21.71 -20.54
N ILE A 275 -17.11 21.49 -20.54
CA ILE A 275 -16.50 20.23 -20.98
C ILE A 275 -16.23 19.35 -19.77
N SER A 276 -16.49 18.04 -19.90
CA SER A 276 -16.27 17.06 -18.84
C SER A 276 -15.19 16.07 -19.27
N LEU A 277 -14.20 15.83 -18.42
CA LEU A 277 -13.24 14.75 -18.63
C LEU A 277 -12.83 14.09 -17.32
N ARG A 278 -12.13 12.97 -17.42
CA ARG A 278 -11.60 12.23 -16.28
C ARG A 278 -10.08 12.17 -16.32
N THR A 279 -9.42 12.41 -15.19
CA THR A 279 -7.98 12.16 -15.05
C THR A 279 -7.66 10.68 -15.30
N LEU A 280 -6.41 10.38 -15.69
CA LEU A 280 -6.01 8.99 -15.91
C LEU A 280 -6.12 8.17 -14.60
N GLN A 281 -6.19 6.86 -14.76
CA GLN A 281 -6.13 5.95 -13.61
C GLN A 281 -4.71 5.92 -13.04
N ASP A 282 -4.61 5.64 -11.75
CA ASP A 282 -3.37 5.39 -11.03
C ASP A 282 -3.47 4.07 -10.27
N THR A 283 -2.38 3.67 -9.62
CA THR A 283 -2.39 2.48 -8.78
C THR A 283 -3.30 2.67 -7.55
N PRO A 284 -4.07 1.65 -7.14
CA PRO A 284 -4.91 1.73 -5.95
C PRO A 284 -4.12 1.94 -4.66
N GLY A 285 -4.78 2.51 -3.65
CA GLY A 285 -4.31 2.46 -2.27
C GLY A 285 -4.39 1.05 -1.65
N PRO A 286 -4.09 0.91 -0.35
CA PRO A 286 -4.15 -0.36 0.36
C PRO A 286 -5.61 -0.86 0.48
N VAL A 287 -5.76 -2.18 0.42
CA VAL A 287 -7.03 -2.88 0.62
C VAL A 287 -7.49 -2.68 2.07
N ASP A 288 -8.76 -2.33 2.24
CA ASP A 288 -9.31 -1.92 3.52
C ASP A 288 -9.95 -3.09 4.27
N SER A 289 -10.06 -2.97 5.60
CA SER A 289 -10.89 -3.80 6.46
C SER A 289 -10.74 -5.31 6.23
N ILE A 290 -9.49 -5.77 6.19
CA ILE A 290 -9.14 -7.18 6.03
C ILE A 290 -9.44 -7.93 7.32
N SER A 291 -10.29 -8.95 7.22
CA SER A 291 -10.67 -9.82 8.33
C SER A 291 -10.42 -11.28 7.97
N ILE A 292 -9.83 -12.01 8.91
CA ILE A 292 -9.49 -13.43 8.75
C ILE A 292 -10.26 -14.22 9.79
N THR A 293 -11.11 -15.14 9.31
CA THR A 293 -11.84 -16.08 10.15
C THR A 293 -11.26 -17.48 9.97
N VAL A 294 -10.83 -18.08 11.09
CA VAL A 294 -10.30 -19.44 11.09
C VAL A 294 -11.47 -20.42 10.97
N LEU A 295 -11.52 -21.19 9.89
CA LEU A 295 -12.59 -22.16 9.65
C LEU A 295 -12.25 -23.53 10.23
N ALA A 296 -11.01 -23.98 10.01
CA ALA A 296 -10.52 -25.28 10.42
C ALA A 296 -8.98 -25.29 10.52
N GLN A 297 -8.41 -26.42 10.92
CA GLN A 297 -6.96 -26.61 11.01
C GLN A 297 -6.21 -26.41 9.67
N HIS A 298 -6.90 -26.61 8.53
CA HIS A 298 -6.31 -26.47 7.18
C HIS A 298 -6.97 -25.36 6.34
N ALA A 299 -7.86 -24.56 6.92
CA ALA A 299 -8.66 -23.61 6.16
C ALA A 299 -8.97 -22.33 6.94
N VAL A 300 -8.91 -21.21 6.22
CA VAL A 300 -9.31 -19.89 6.72
C VAL A 300 -10.16 -19.21 5.65
N ASN A 301 -11.06 -18.32 6.06
CA ASN A 301 -11.74 -17.42 5.17
C ASN A 301 -11.18 -16.02 5.37
N ILE A 302 -10.82 -15.36 4.27
CA ILE A 302 -10.37 -13.98 4.26
C ILE A 302 -11.50 -13.16 3.66
N SER A 303 -11.88 -12.09 4.31
CA SER A 303 -12.81 -11.08 3.80
C SER A 303 -12.12 -9.72 3.82
N TRP A 304 -12.45 -8.86 2.86
CA TRP A 304 -11.85 -7.53 2.75
C TRP A 304 -12.87 -6.52 2.23
N HIS A 305 -12.51 -5.24 2.26
CA HIS A 305 -13.24 -4.19 1.56
C HIS A 305 -12.34 -3.60 0.47
N PRO A 306 -12.91 -3.04 -0.62
CA PRO A 306 -12.14 -2.29 -1.60
C PRO A 306 -11.29 -1.19 -0.95
N PRO A 307 -10.15 -0.80 -1.56
CA PRO A 307 -9.38 0.36 -1.11
C PRO A 307 -10.25 1.61 -1.02
N SER A 308 -10.09 2.38 0.06
CA SER A 308 -10.71 3.71 0.18
C SER A 308 -10.24 4.67 -0.93
N GLU A 309 -8.98 4.53 -1.35
CA GLU A 309 -8.39 5.25 -2.49
C GLU A 309 -8.34 4.32 -3.72
N LEU A 310 -9.45 4.21 -4.46
CA LEU A 310 -9.53 3.33 -5.62
C LEU A 310 -8.59 3.74 -6.76
N ASN A 311 -8.40 5.05 -6.95
CA ASN A 311 -7.59 5.68 -8.01
C ASN A 311 -7.87 5.18 -9.45
N GLY A 312 -8.97 4.47 -9.66
CA GLY A 312 -9.20 3.70 -10.87
C GLY A 312 -10.38 2.74 -10.72
N ILE A 313 -10.56 1.89 -11.72
CA ILE A 313 -11.46 0.73 -11.66
C ILE A 313 -10.61 -0.47 -11.25
N ILE A 314 -10.96 -1.11 -10.13
CA ILE A 314 -10.28 -2.31 -9.68
C ILE A 314 -10.58 -3.45 -10.66
N ILE A 315 -9.54 -4.08 -11.20
CA ILE A 315 -9.63 -5.20 -12.15
C ILE A 315 -9.22 -6.54 -11.55
N SER A 316 -8.46 -6.55 -10.45
CA SER A 316 -8.07 -7.78 -9.75
C SER A 316 -7.62 -7.51 -8.30
N TYR A 317 -7.64 -8.57 -7.48
CA TYR A 317 -6.97 -8.65 -6.19
C TYR A 317 -5.96 -9.80 -6.19
N GLU A 318 -4.73 -9.52 -5.80
CA GLU A 318 -3.66 -10.52 -5.64
C GLU A 318 -3.37 -10.77 -4.16
N PHE A 319 -3.45 -12.05 -3.77
CA PHE A 319 -3.16 -12.54 -2.43
C PHE A 319 -1.82 -13.28 -2.48
N ARG A 320 -0.84 -12.85 -1.69
CA ARG A 320 0.44 -13.56 -1.50
C ARG A 320 0.53 -14.03 -0.06
N ILE A 321 0.64 -15.33 0.13
CA ILE A 321 0.68 -15.96 1.45
C ILE A 321 2.05 -16.59 1.64
N TYR A 322 2.64 -16.40 2.81
CA TYR A 322 3.92 -16.97 3.21
C TYR A 322 3.80 -17.59 4.60
N SER A 323 4.28 -18.82 4.81
CA SER A 323 4.47 -19.35 6.16
C SER A 323 5.72 -18.72 6.79
N LEU A 324 5.65 -18.44 8.09
CA LEU A 324 6.79 -17.97 8.88
C LEU A 324 7.54 -19.14 9.55
N SER A 325 7.32 -20.37 9.07
CA SER A 325 7.99 -21.60 9.52
C SER A 325 9.31 -21.85 8.79
N PRO A 326 10.23 -22.66 9.34
CA PRO A 326 11.49 -23.03 8.67
C PRO A 326 11.26 -23.67 7.29
N ASP A 327 10.19 -24.47 7.18
CA ASP A 327 9.65 -24.96 5.93
C ASP A 327 8.87 -23.84 5.25
N TYR A 328 9.57 -23.03 4.46
CA TYR A 328 8.99 -21.94 3.68
C TYR A 328 7.92 -22.47 2.71
N TYR A 329 6.67 -22.09 2.95
CA TYR A 329 5.54 -22.37 2.08
C TYR A 329 4.97 -21.04 1.59
N SER A 330 4.91 -20.85 0.28
CA SER A 330 4.33 -19.63 -0.30
C SER A 330 3.46 -19.94 -1.49
N PHE A 331 2.34 -19.22 -1.62
CA PHE A 331 1.53 -19.27 -2.83
C PHE A 331 0.90 -17.91 -3.11
N THR A 332 0.56 -17.70 -4.38
CA THR A 332 -0.13 -16.51 -4.86
C THR A 332 -1.45 -16.92 -5.49
N LYS A 333 -2.50 -16.15 -5.22
CA LYS A 333 -3.81 -16.34 -5.84
C LYS A 333 -4.33 -14.99 -6.31
N THR A 334 -4.82 -14.93 -7.54
CA THR A 334 -5.43 -13.74 -8.12
C THR A 334 -6.93 -13.98 -8.24
N LEU A 335 -7.72 -13.00 -7.82
CA LEU A 335 -9.16 -12.98 -7.97
C LEU A 335 -9.57 -11.81 -8.85
N LEU A 336 -10.49 -12.08 -9.78
CA LEU A 336 -11.23 -11.02 -10.45
C LEU A 336 -12.26 -10.45 -9.46
N PRO A 337 -12.65 -9.17 -9.60
CA PRO A 337 -13.71 -8.57 -8.79
C PRO A 337 -15.06 -9.17 -9.19
N ASN A 338 -15.36 -10.37 -8.67
CA ASN A 338 -16.75 -10.79 -8.48
C ASN A 338 -17.27 -10.04 -7.23
N HIS A 339 -18.57 -9.78 -7.15
CA HIS A 339 -19.15 -8.97 -6.06
C HIS A 339 -18.91 -9.51 -4.63
N ASP A 340 -18.28 -10.67 -4.50
CA ASP A 340 -17.96 -11.34 -3.25
C ASP A 340 -16.56 -10.94 -2.75
N PHE A 341 -16.49 -10.04 -1.78
CA PHE A 341 -15.23 -9.64 -1.14
C PHE A 341 -14.75 -10.62 -0.06
N PHE A 342 -14.76 -11.92 -0.40
CA PHE A 342 -14.26 -12.98 0.46
C PHE A 342 -13.67 -14.16 -0.32
N ILE A 343 -12.79 -14.91 0.33
CA ILE A 343 -12.13 -16.09 -0.24
C ILE A 343 -11.81 -17.11 0.85
N ALA A 344 -12.24 -18.35 0.64
CA ALA A 344 -11.77 -19.47 1.42
C ALA A 344 -10.42 -19.98 0.88
N LEU A 345 -9.42 -20.03 1.75
CA LEU A 345 -8.14 -20.67 1.51
C LEU A 345 -8.14 -22.05 2.18
N HIS A 346 -7.63 -23.04 1.47
CA HIS A 346 -7.53 -24.43 1.91
C HIS A 346 -6.08 -24.91 1.83
N ASN A 347 -5.82 -26.12 2.32
CA ASN A 347 -4.51 -26.79 2.30
C ASN A 347 -3.41 -26.04 3.08
N LEU A 348 -3.79 -25.29 4.12
CA LEU A 348 -2.85 -24.66 5.04
C LEU A 348 -2.33 -25.65 6.08
N ARG A 349 -1.14 -25.39 6.64
CA ARG A 349 -0.60 -26.19 7.75
C ARG A 349 -1.24 -25.74 9.08
N PRO A 350 -1.59 -26.68 9.98
CA PRO A 350 -2.22 -26.37 11.26
C PRO A 350 -1.27 -25.70 12.24
N PHE A 351 -1.79 -24.74 12.98
CA PHE A 351 -1.08 -23.96 13.98
C PHE A 351 0.26 -23.35 13.49
N VAL A 352 0.32 -22.98 12.21
CA VAL A 352 1.48 -22.31 11.61
C VAL A 352 1.18 -20.81 11.47
N PRO A 353 2.12 -19.91 11.84
CA PRO A 353 1.98 -18.49 11.57
C PRO A 353 2.11 -18.22 10.07
N TYR A 354 1.12 -17.52 9.51
CA TYR A 354 1.08 -17.08 8.13
C TYR A 354 1.13 -15.55 8.03
N TYR A 355 1.81 -15.07 6.99
CA TYR A 355 1.85 -13.69 6.56
C TYR A 355 1.10 -13.56 5.23
N LEU A 356 0.03 -12.79 5.22
CA LEU A 356 -0.79 -12.49 4.05
C LEU A 356 -0.49 -11.07 3.57
N LEU A 357 -0.28 -10.92 2.27
CA LEU A 357 -0.22 -9.64 1.58
C LEU A 357 -1.34 -9.59 0.54
N ILE A 358 -2.21 -8.59 0.61
CA ILE A 358 -3.25 -8.35 -0.39
C ILE A 358 -2.89 -7.08 -1.19
N ILE A 359 -3.08 -7.13 -2.50
CA ILE A 359 -2.83 -6.00 -3.41
C ILE A 359 -4.02 -5.87 -4.36
N ALA A 360 -4.55 -4.67 -4.53
CA ALA A 360 -5.53 -4.37 -5.57
C ALA A 360 -4.84 -3.87 -6.84
N GLU A 361 -5.44 -4.09 -8.01
CA GLU A 361 -4.86 -3.72 -9.30
C GLU A 361 -5.85 -2.91 -10.15
N THR A 362 -5.37 -1.86 -10.81
CA THR A 362 -6.06 -1.13 -11.89
C THR A 362 -5.32 -1.31 -13.20
N ILE A 363 -5.80 -0.71 -14.29
CA ILE A 363 -5.06 -0.70 -15.57
C ILE A 363 -3.71 0.03 -15.49
N ALA A 364 -3.51 0.88 -14.47
CA ALA A 364 -2.24 1.56 -14.23
C ALA A 364 -1.23 0.65 -13.51
N GLY A 365 -1.71 -0.45 -12.90
CA GLY A 365 -0.90 -1.48 -12.27
C GLY A 365 -1.32 -1.79 -10.85
N LYS A 366 -0.41 -2.44 -10.13
CA LYS A 366 -0.61 -2.93 -8.76
C LYS A 366 -0.44 -1.80 -7.73
N GLY A 367 -1.38 -1.74 -6.80
CA GLY A 367 -1.43 -0.79 -5.70
C GLY A 367 -0.52 -1.13 -4.52
N GLU A 368 -0.83 -0.51 -3.39
CA GLU A 368 -0.11 -0.72 -2.14
C GLU A 368 -0.43 -2.09 -1.49
N LEU A 369 0.57 -2.66 -0.82
CA LEU A 369 0.48 -3.93 -0.11
C LEU A 369 -0.23 -3.76 1.24
N SER A 370 -1.19 -4.65 1.53
CA SER A 370 -1.91 -4.68 2.80
C SER A 370 -1.54 -5.94 3.60
N PRO A 371 -0.62 -5.84 4.59
CA PRO A 371 -0.11 -6.99 5.34
C PRO A 371 -1.00 -7.39 6.52
N VAL A 372 -1.23 -8.69 6.70
CA VAL A 372 -1.94 -9.28 7.86
C VAL A 372 -1.27 -10.58 8.30
N GLN A 373 -1.21 -10.82 9.62
CA GLN A 373 -0.75 -12.08 10.21
C GLN A 373 -1.91 -12.89 10.76
N PHE A 374 -1.84 -14.21 10.63
CA PHE A 374 -2.83 -15.12 11.23
C PHE A 374 -2.25 -16.50 11.52
N PHE A 375 -2.98 -17.26 12.34
CA PHE A 375 -2.73 -18.68 12.59
C PHE A 375 -3.94 -19.49 12.12
N THR A 376 -3.72 -20.70 11.65
CA THR A 376 -4.76 -21.72 11.50
C THR A 376 -5.13 -22.32 12.86
N ALA A 377 -6.24 -23.06 12.91
CA ALA A 377 -6.64 -23.72 14.15
C ALA A 377 -5.57 -24.73 14.62
N GLU A 378 -5.59 -25.02 15.92
CA GLU A 378 -4.83 -26.12 16.48
C GLU A 378 -5.27 -27.45 15.87
N ALA A 379 -4.46 -28.48 16.05
CA ALA A 379 -4.78 -29.86 15.71
C ALA A 379 -4.08 -30.80 16.69
N GLU A 380 -4.41 -32.09 16.60
CA GLU A 380 -3.68 -33.14 17.30
C GLU A 380 -2.22 -33.18 16.85
N PRO A 381 -1.28 -33.50 17.76
CA PRO A 381 0.13 -33.67 17.40
C PRO A 381 0.31 -34.63 16.23
N LEU A 382 1.13 -34.23 15.26
CA LEU A 382 1.42 -35.00 14.06
C LEU A 382 2.19 -36.29 14.36
N THR A 383 3.06 -36.23 15.37
CA THR A 383 3.97 -37.32 15.73
C THR A 383 4.00 -37.49 17.25
N PHE A 384 4.66 -38.56 17.70
CA PHE A 384 4.94 -38.80 19.11
C PHE A 384 6.25 -38.12 19.56
N PRO A 385 6.42 -37.87 20.88
CA PRO A 385 7.72 -37.56 21.46
C PRO A 385 8.69 -38.75 21.33
N MET A 386 9.94 -38.48 20.98
CA MET A 386 10.96 -39.50 20.86
C MET A 386 11.61 -39.73 22.22
N VAL A 387 11.49 -40.95 22.74
CA VAL A 387 12.18 -41.37 23.96
C VAL A 387 13.69 -41.34 23.73
N THR A 388 14.40 -40.55 24.52
CA THR A 388 15.85 -40.34 24.39
C THR A 388 16.65 -41.34 25.21
N SER A 389 16.14 -41.72 26.37
CA SER A 389 16.79 -42.66 27.27
C SER A 389 15.82 -43.24 28.29
N TYR A 390 16.19 -44.41 28.83
CA TYR A 390 15.58 -44.97 30.02
C TYR A 390 16.66 -45.55 30.93
N GLU A 391 16.43 -45.50 32.24
CA GLU A 391 17.34 -46.02 33.25
C GLU A 391 16.57 -46.74 34.37
N ARG A 392 17.11 -47.86 34.85
CA ARG A 392 16.56 -48.60 35.99
C ARG A 392 17.25 -48.13 37.26
N ILE A 393 16.77 -47.03 37.83
CA ILE A 393 17.35 -46.45 39.06
C ILE A 393 17.34 -47.47 40.20
N SER A 394 16.24 -48.22 40.32
CA SER A 394 16.12 -49.28 41.32
C SER A 394 15.16 -50.37 40.84
N PRO A 395 15.06 -51.51 41.55
CA PRO A 395 14.07 -52.55 41.25
C PRO A 395 12.62 -52.05 41.23
N THR A 396 12.35 -50.92 41.88
CA THR A 396 11.02 -50.33 42.02
C THR A 396 10.85 -49.02 41.25
N VAL A 397 11.86 -48.53 40.54
CA VAL A 397 11.81 -47.24 39.86
C VAL A 397 12.51 -47.29 38.50
N ILE A 398 11.75 -46.97 37.45
CA ILE A 398 12.25 -46.78 36.09
C ILE A 398 12.18 -45.29 35.76
N SER A 399 13.29 -44.69 35.33
CA SER A 399 13.34 -43.32 34.85
C SER A 399 13.25 -43.31 33.33
N LEU A 400 12.39 -42.46 32.78
CA LEU A 400 12.19 -42.28 31.34
C LEU A 400 12.44 -40.81 30.99
N SER A 401 13.08 -40.56 29.85
CA SER A 401 13.28 -39.20 29.32
C SER A 401 13.01 -39.17 27.82
N TRP A 402 12.42 -38.08 27.34
CA TRP A 402 12.07 -37.86 25.93
C TRP A 402 12.40 -36.45 25.48
N ASN A 403 12.42 -36.22 24.16
CA ASN A 403 12.69 -34.90 23.61
C ASN A 403 11.46 -33.98 23.71
N LYS A 404 11.73 -32.67 23.82
CA LYS A 404 10.70 -31.66 23.64
C LYS A 404 10.29 -31.62 22.16
N MET A 405 8.99 -31.63 21.88
CA MET A 405 8.48 -31.55 20.51
C MET A 405 8.55 -30.13 19.94
N SER A 406 8.76 -30.02 18.64
CA SER A 406 8.68 -28.74 17.90
C SER A 406 7.22 -28.28 17.76
N LEU A 407 7.01 -26.98 17.53
CA LEU A 407 5.66 -26.43 17.26
C LEU A 407 5.01 -27.06 16.03
N GLU A 408 5.80 -27.39 15.01
CA GLU A 408 5.32 -28.04 13.79
C GLU A 408 4.78 -29.45 14.04
N ASN A 409 5.42 -30.23 14.93
CA ASN A 409 4.96 -31.56 15.27
C ASN A 409 3.84 -31.55 16.30
N LEU A 410 3.81 -30.56 17.20
CA LEU A 410 2.72 -30.40 18.18
C LEU A 410 1.42 -29.93 17.52
N ARG A 411 1.50 -29.06 16.50
CA ARG A 411 0.33 -28.46 15.84
C ARG A 411 -0.63 -27.77 16.82
N GLY A 412 -0.12 -27.28 17.94
CA GLY A 412 -0.90 -26.61 18.97
C GLY A 412 -0.08 -26.31 20.22
N PHE A 413 -0.74 -25.83 21.27
CA PHE A 413 -0.11 -25.67 22.57
C PHE A 413 -0.11 -27.00 23.32
N LEU A 414 1.06 -27.41 23.81
CA LEU A 414 1.20 -28.62 24.62
C LEU A 414 0.38 -28.48 25.91
N ILE A 415 -0.59 -29.38 26.12
CA ILE A 415 -1.33 -29.52 27.38
C ILE A 415 -0.57 -30.45 28.31
N SER A 416 -0.28 -31.67 27.86
CA SER A 416 0.45 -32.68 28.62
C SER A 416 1.14 -33.70 27.69
N TYR A 417 2.16 -34.37 28.21
CA TYR A 417 2.61 -35.66 27.74
C TYR A 417 1.85 -36.75 28.48
N ASN A 418 1.38 -37.76 27.75
CA ASN A 418 0.66 -38.91 28.28
C ASN A 418 1.56 -40.13 28.17
N ILE A 419 1.85 -40.77 29.31
CA ILE A 419 2.71 -41.94 29.40
C ILE A 419 1.81 -43.13 29.71
N ALA A 420 1.54 -43.97 28.72
CA ALA A 420 0.82 -45.22 28.91
C ALA A 420 1.80 -46.27 29.43
N VAL A 421 1.49 -46.83 30.59
CA VAL A 421 2.30 -47.86 31.27
C VAL A 421 1.42 -49.08 31.47
N SER A 422 1.87 -50.20 30.94
CA SER A 422 1.19 -51.48 31.12
C SER A 422 2.19 -52.59 31.41
N GLN A 423 1.73 -53.71 31.95
CA GLN A 423 2.56 -54.87 32.30
C GLN A 423 2.43 -55.95 31.23
N SER A 424 3.54 -56.62 30.92
CA SER A 424 3.55 -57.78 30.04
C SER A 424 4.60 -58.81 30.46
N ILE A 425 4.51 -60.02 29.93
CA ILE A 425 5.44 -61.13 30.20
C ILE A 425 6.48 -61.25 29.09
N TYR A 426 6.07 -61.20 27.82
CA TYR A 426 6.94 -61.53 26.68
C TYR A 426 7.23 -60.31 25.80
N ASP A 427 6.19 -59.59 25.40
CA ASP A 427 6.26 -58.47 24.46
C ASP A 427 5.10 -57.48 24.68
N CYS A 428 5.01 -56.42 23.89
CA CYS A 428 3.92 -55.46 24.01
C CYS A 428 2.66 -55.84 23.21
N SER A 429 2.48 -57.11 22.85
CA SER A 429 1.28 -57.58 22.11
C SER A 429 0.08 -57.85 23.02
N SER A 430 0.32 -58.26 24.26
CA SER A 430 -0.72 -58.52 25.26
C SER A 430 -0.31 -57.93 26.60
N THR A 431 -1.07 -56.93 27.04
CA THR A 431 -0.75 -56.15 28.23
C THR A 431 -1.86 -56.26 29.29
N LYS A 432 -1.50 -55.99 30.55
CA LYS A 432 -2.41 -55.92 31.70
C LYS A 432 -2.11 -54.69 32.54
N ASN A 433 -3.06 -54.29 33.39
CA ASN A 433 -2.87 -53.21 34.37
C ASN A 433 -2.40 -51.88 33.73
N GLU A 434 -3.04 -51.52 32.61
CA GLU A 434 -2.75 -50.27 31.92
C GLU A 434 -3.14 -49.05 32.76
N ARG A 435 -2.26 -48.06 32.77
CA ARG A 435 -2.48 -46.75 33.39
C ARG A 435 -1.83 -45.67 32.54
N VAL A 436 -2.42 -44.49 32.51
CA VAL A 436 -1.87 -43.31 31.85
C VAL A 436 -1.44 -42.30 32.90
N ILE A 437 -0.25 -41.74 32.74
CA ILE A 437 0.31 -40.71 33.61
C ILE A 437 0.50 -39.44 32.77
N GLU A 438 -0.04 -38.32 33.24
CA GLU A 438 0.09 -37.02 32.56
C GLU A 438 1.18 -36.17 33.21
N THR A 439 2.00 -35.52 32.40
CA THR A 439 3.04 -34.59 32.87
C THR A 439 3.38 -33.55 31.82
N ASN A 440 3.84 -32.37 32.23
CA ASN A 440 4.38 -31.35 31.32
C ASN A 440 5.92 -31.40 31.22
N ALA A 441 6.56 -32.26 32.00
CA ALA A 441 8.00 -32.45 32.00
C ALA A 441 8.44 -33.41 30.88
N THR A 442 9.71 -33.31 30.46
CA THR A 442 10.33 -34.21 29.48
C THR A 442 11.00 -35.44 30.12
N MET A 443 10.75 -35.66 31.41
CA MET A 443 11.25 -36.80 32.16
C MET A 443 10.26 -37.22 33.25
N LEU A 444 10.20 -38.52 33.55
CA LEU A 444 9.31 -39.08 34.56
C LEU A 444 9.91 -40.34 35.21
N SER A 445 9.74 -40.47 36.53
CA SER A 445 10.07 -41.69 37.27
C SER A 445 8.80 -42.51 37.53
N ILE A 446 8.82 -43.77 37.09
CA ILE A 446 7.69 -44.68 37.09
C ILE A 446 7.91 -45.74 38.17
N ALA A 447 6.93 -45.88 39.06
CA ALA A 447 6.94 -46.95 40.06
C ALA A 447 6.76 -48.31 39.38
N ALA A 448 7.70 -49.22 39.63
CA ALA A 448 7.78 -50.57 39.08
C ALA A 448 7.77 -51.64 40.19
N VAL A 449 7.45 -52.88 39.82
CA VAL A 449 7.52 -54.06 40.67
C VAL A 449 8.71 -54.89 40.21
N PRO A 450 9.61 -55.32 41.11
CA PRO A 450 10.78 -56.11 40.73
C PRO A 450 10.43 -57.37 39.95
N GLY A 451 11.18 -57.67 38.89
CA GLY A 451 10.98 -58.82 38.01
C GLY A 451 9.86 -58.70 36.98
N ILE A 452 9.00 -57.68 37.07
CA ILE A 452 7.91 -57.47 36.11
C ILE A 452 8.42 -56.69 34.89
N SER A 453 7.95 -57.09 33.70
CA SER A 453 8.20 -56.34 32.46
C SER A 453 7.07 -55.37 32.16
N TYR A 454 7.46 -54.20 31.69
CA TYR A 454 6.57 -53.08 31.39
C TYR A 454 6.64 -52.71 29.92
N CYS A 455 5.50 -52.33 29.36
CA CYS A 455 5.36 -51.73 28.05
C CYS A 455 5.00 -50.26 28.26
N ILE A 456 5.84 -49.37 27.74
CA ILE A 456 5.72 -47.93 27.96
C ILE A 456 5.70 -47.20 26.63
N SER A 457 4.65 -46.44 26.37
CA SER A 457 4.54 -45.52 25.23
C SER A 457 4.32 -44.10 25.72
N VAL A 458 4.74 -43.12 24.92
CA VAL A 458 4.60 -41.69 25.20
C VAL A 458 3.86 -41.04 24.04
N SER A 459 2.82 -40.26 24.34
CA SER A 459 2.14 -39.37 23.40
C SER A 459 2.08 -37.95 23.96
N ALA A 460 1.67 -37.00 23.14
CA ALA A 460 1.45 -35.61 23.53
C ALA A 460 -0.01 -35.23 23.28
N SER A 461 -0.52 -34.28 24.05
CA SER A 461 -1.88 -33.74 23.91
C SER A 461 -1.86 -32.25 23.62
N THR A 462 -2.76 -31.82 22.74
CA THR A 462 -3.16 -30.43 22.53
C THR A 462 -4.63 -30.27 22.89
N ARG A 463 -5.16 -29.06 22.74
CA ARG A 463 -6.59 -28.80 22.98
C ARG A 463 -7.52 -29.63 22.08
N GLU A 464 -7.06 -29.97 20.88
CA GLU A 464 -7.85 -30.71 19.91
C GLU A 464 -7.82 -32.23 20.14
N GLY A 465 -6.83 -32.75 20.87
CA GLY A 465 -6.78 -34.17 21.21
C GLY A 465 -5.39 -34.72 21.50
N ILE A 466 -5.32 -36.05 21.59
CA ILE A 466 -4.10 -36.81 21.87
C ILE A 466 -3.50 -37.27 20.56
N GLY A 467 -2.21 -36.99 20.35
CA GLY A 467 -1.47 -37.43 19.17
C GLY A 467 -1.15 -38.92 19.19
N PRO A 468 -0.46 -39.43 18.15
CA PRO A 468 -0.08 -40.83 18.10
C PRO A 468 0.85 -41.19 19.26
N GLU A 469 0.78 -42.45 19.70
CA GLU A 469 1.70 -43.00 20.70
C GLU A 469 3.03 -43.41 20.08
N SER A 470 4.11 -43.25 20.84
CA SER A 470 5.41 -43.80 20.47
C SER A 470 5.38 -45.33 20.43
N PRO A 471 6.28 -45.98 19.66
CA PRO A 471 6.48 -47.43 19.76
C PRO A 471 6.69 -47.84 21.23
N SER A 472 5.99 -48.88 21.68
CA SER A 472 6.07 -49.33 23.06
C SER A 472 7.46 -49.87 23.39
N LEU A 473 8.06 -49.32 24.45
CA LEU A 473 9.33 -49.79 24.98
C LEU A 473 9.07 -50.95 25.95
N PHE A 474 9.62 -52.12 25.64
CA PHE A 474 9.60 -53.27 26.54
C PHE A 474 10.77 -53.20 27.53
N ILE A 475 10.46 -52.91 28.79
CA ILE A 475 11.46 -52.72 29.85
C ILE A 475 11.18 -53.73 30.96
N LYS A 476 12.10 -54.69 31.13
CA LYS A 476 12.11 -55.56 32.31
C LYS A 476 12.75 -54.82 33.49
N SER A 477 12.03 -54.71 34.61
CA SER A 477 12.59 -54.19 35.87
C SER A 477 13.71 -55.10 36.37
N ASN A 478 14.60 -54.60 37.23
CA ASN A 478 15.72 -55.40 37.72
C ASN A 478 15.20 -56.65 38.47
N GLU A 479 15.70 -57.82 38.08
CA GLU A 479 15.37 -59.13 38.66
C GLU A 479 16.62 -59.94 39.00
N VAL A 480 17.84 -59.42 38.78
CA VAL A 480 19.03 -60.20 39.12
C VAL A 480 19.06 -60.31 40.64
N LYS A 481 19.10 -61.54 41.13
CA LYS A 481 19.05 -61.85 42.55
C LYS A 481 20.34 -62.54 42.95
N SER A 482 20.91 -62.08 44.05
CA SER A 482 22.00 -62.79 44.72
C SER A 482 21.47 -63.47 45.96
N ALA A 483 21.46 -64.80 45.93
CA ALA A 483 21.13 -65.59 47.10
C ALA A 483 22.21 -65.43 48.18
N PHE A 484 21.80 -65.43 49.44
CA PHE A 484 22.69 -65.45 50.60
C PHE A 484 22.17 -66.40 51.67
N GLN A 485 23.07 -66.84 52.54
CA GLN A 485 22.77 -67.64 53.71
C GLN A 485 23.58 -67.13 54.90
N ILE A 486 22.94 -66.95 56.05
CA ILE A 486 23.59 -66.59 57.32
C ILE A 486 23.18 -67.56 58.43
N HIS A 487 24.13 -67.91 59.29
CA HIS A 487 23.91 -68.79 60.43
C HIS A 487 23.74 -67.95 61.70
N ILE A 488 22.64 -68.18 62.42
CA ILE A 488 22.29 -67.49 63.66
C ILE A 488 22.42 -68.48 64.80
N THR A 489 23.21 -68.14 65.81
CA THR A 489 23.51 -68.97 66.99
C THR A 489 23.07 -68.28 68.28
N GLY A 490 22.96 -69.05 69.36
CA GLY A 490 22.47 -68.57 70.66
C GLY A 490 20.97 -68.76 70.87
N ILE A 491 20.36 -69.72 70.16
CA ILE A 491 18.95 -70.09 70.28
C ILE A 491 18.83 -71.28 71.23
N SER A 492 17.83 -71.31 72.10
CA SER A 492 17.62 -72.40 73.08
C SER A 492 16.96 -73.62 72.43
N ASP A 493 15.89 -73.40 71.68
CA ASP A 493 15.19 -74.40 70.87
C ASP A 493 14.74 -73.75 69.55
N CYS A 494 15.34 -74.21 68.47
CA CYS A 494 15.03 -73.73 67.13
C CYS A 494 13.57 -73.98 66.72
N LYS A 495 12.94 -75.11 67.08
CA LYS A 495 11.53 -75.39 66.72
C LYS A 495 10.57 -74.47 67.47
N GLU A 496 10.85 -74.19 68.74
CA GLU A 496 10.07 -73.24 69.54
C GLU A 496 10.23 -71.81 68.99
N TRP A 497 11.46 -71.39 68.69
CA TRP A 497 11.76 -70.08 68.13
C TRP A 497 11.01 -69.81 66.82
N LEU A 498 10.89 -70.84 65.97
CA LEU A 498 10.17 -70.79 64.69
C LEU A 498 8.64 -70.81 64.83
N SER A 499 8.10 -71.31 65.94
CA SER A 499 6.65 -71.36 66.18
C SER A 499 6.07 -70.03 66.69
N THR A 500 6.89 -69.17 67.31
CA THR A 500 6.46 -67.88 67.87
C THR A 500 6.89 -66.70 67.00
N ASN A 501 5.92 -65.94 66.47
CA ASN A 501 6.12 -64.67 65.75
C ASN A 501 7.12 -64.72 64.58
N ALA A 502 7.19 -65.85 63.86
CA ALA A 502 8.17 -66.06 62.79
C ALA A 502 8.20 -64.94 61.73
N SER A 503 7.03 -64.46 61.27
CA SER A 503 6.94 -63.40 60.26
C SER A 503 7.51 -62.06 60.73
N SER A 504 7.26 -61.70 62.00
CA SER A 504 7.73 -60.46 62.61
C SER A 504 9.25 -60.51 62.89
N LYS A 505 9.77 -61.67 63.32
CA LYS A 505 11.22 -61.92 63.45
C LYS A 505 11.94 -61.86 62.11
N VAL A 506 11.34 -62.40 61.04
CA VAL A 506 11.87 -62.34 59.66
C VAL A 506 11.91 -60.88 59.16
N GLY A 507 10.85 -60.11 59.36
CA GLY A 507 10.84 -58.68 59.01
C GLY A 507 11.90 -57.88 59.77
N SER A 508 12.08 -58.16 61.06
CA SER A 508 13.11 -57.53 61.90
C SER A 508 14.52 -57.86 61.41
N LEU A 509 14.78 -59.11 61.02
CA LEU A 509 16.07 -59.51 60.48
C LEU A 509 16.35 -58.90 59.10
N ALA A 510 15.35 -58.81 58.22
CA ALA A 510 15.48 -58.15 56.93
C ALA A 510 15.77 -56.65 57.07
N LEU A 511 15.21 -55.98 58.09
CA LEU A 511 15.55 -54.60 58.46
C LEU A 511 17.01 -54.45 58.91
N VAL A 512 17.50 -55.37 59.74
CA VAL A 512 18.91 -55.40 60.16
C VAL A 512 19.83 -55.55 58.96
N ILE A 513 19.52 -56.48 58.05
CA ILE A 513 20.30 -56.72 56.83
C ILE A 513 20.34 -55.47 55.94
N ALA A 514 19.19 -54.83 55.70
CA ALA A 514 19.14 -53.61 54.91
C ALA A 514 19.95 -52.47 55.57
N SER A 515 19.85 -52.33 56.90
CA SER A 515 20.63 -51.34 57.67
C SER A 515 22.13 -51.57 57.56
N VAL A 516 22.57 -52.83 57.66
CA VAL A 516 23.98 -53.21 57.52
C VAL A 516 24.48 -52.88 56.13
N ILE A 517 23.76 -53.31 55.09
CA ILE A 517 24.12 -52.98 53.71
C ILE A 517 24.28 -51.46 53.58
N ASN A 518 23.29 -50.68 54.04
CA ASN A 518 23.30 -49.22 54.00
C ASN A 518 24.49 -48.57 54.71
N GLU A 519 24.91 -49.12 55.85
CA GLU A 519 26.08 -48.67 56.59
C GLU A 519 27.38 -48.90 55.81
N TYR A 520 27.56 -50.09 55.23
CA TYR A 520 28.77 -50.44 54.48
C TYR A 520 28.86 -49.72 53.11
N CYS A 521 27.74 -49.55 52.41
CA CYS A 521 27.70 -48.90 51.10
C CYS A 521 27.50 -47.38 51.15
N ASN A 522 27.13 -46.82 52.31
CA ASN A 522 26.61 -45.45 52.45
C ASN A 522 25.47 -45.16 51.43
N CYS A 523 24.51 -46.08 51.35
CA CYS A 523 23.44 -46.06 50.36
C CYS A 523 22.05 -46.25 51.01
N SER A 524 20.99 -46.28 50.19
CA SER A 524 19.59 -46.42 50.61
C SER A 524 18.94 -47.67 50.03
N TYR A 525 19.60 -48.81 50.25
CA TYR A 525 19.06 -50.14 50.01
C TYR A 525 17.80 -50.38 50.87
N SER A 526 16.67 -50.61 50.21
CA SER A 526 15.39 -50.84 50.85
C SER A 526 15.20 -52.31 51.20
N VAL A 527 14.50 -52.58 52.31
CA VAL A 527 14.08 -53.95 52.70
C VAL A 527 13.23 -54.61 51.61
N SER A 528 12.53 -53.83 50.77
CA SER A 528 11.77 -54.33 49.63
C SER A 528 12.63 -55.01 48.55
N TYR A 529 13.95 -54.84 48.61
CA TYR A 529 14.90 -55.50 47.71
C TYR A 529 15.39 -56.84 48.25
N ILE A 530 14.93 -57.25 49.44
CA ILE A 530 15.20 -58.57 50.03
C ILE A 530 13.97 -59.45 49.80
N THR A 531 14.13 -60.53 49.05
CA THR A 531 13.04 -61.44 48.68
C THR A 531 13.36 -62.89 49.05
N SER A 532 12.37 -63.78 48.93
CA SER A 532 12.54 -65.23 49.11
C SER A 532 13.16 -65.62 50.47
N THR A 533 12.85 -64.87 51.53
CA THR A 533 13.38 -65.10 52.87
C THR A 533 12.82 -66.39 53.46
N ARG A 534 13.66 -67.38 53.70
CA ARG A 534 13.30 -68.67 54.30
C ARG A 534 14.26 -69.02 55.43
N TYR A 535 13.75 -69.78 56.40
CA TYR A 535 14.55 -70.28 57.51
C TYR A 535 14.57 -71.81 57.48
N LEU A 536 15.71 -72.37 57.86
CA LEU A 536 15.88 -73.79 58.04
C LEU A 536 16.45 -74.02 59.44
N CYS A 537 15.79 -74.90 60.19
CA CYS A 537 16.37 -75.39 61.43
C CYS A 537 17.53 -76.31 61.07
N ASP A 538 18.70 -76.11 61.66
CA ASP A 538 19.79 -77.05 61.45
C ASP A 538 19.48 -78.34 62.22
N ASP A 539 19.07 -79.39 61.53
CA ASP A 539 18.72 -80.67 62.16
C ASP A 539 19.88 -81.30 62.96
N ARG A 540 21.13 -80.81 62.75
CA ARG A 540 22.31 -81.23 63.51
C ARG A 540 22.48 -80.48 64.84
N TYR A 541 21.90 -79.29 64.98
CA TYR A 541 22.05 -78.42 66.15
C TYR A 541 20.73 -77.74 66.50
N THR A 542 20.13 -78.10 67.64
CA THR A 542 18.86 -77.49 68.10
C THR A 542 19.00 -76.03 68.50
N THR A 543 20.22 -75.47 68.46
CA THR A 543 20.59 -74.15 68.96
C THR A 543 20.99 -73.13 67.89
N SER A 544 20.84 -73.48 66.61
CA SER A 544 21.11 -72.61 65.47
C SER A 544 19.98 -72.56 64.46
N ILE A 545 19.88 -71.46 63.73
CA ILE A 545 18.95 -71.26 62.61
C ILE A 545 19.73 -70.76 61.41
N VAL A 546 19.39 -71.30 60.25
CA VAL A 546 19.90 -70.83 58.96
C VAL A 546 18.87 -69.89 58.35
N PHE A 547 19.26 -68.65 58.07
CA PHE A 547 18.43 -67.69 57.33
C PHE A 547 18.95 -67.56 55.90
N GLN A 548 18.08 -67.81 54.93
CA GLN A 548 18.37 -67.70 53.51
C GLN A 548 17.48 -66.63 52.90
N GLY A 549 18.01 -65.86 51.96
CA GLY A 549 17.24 -64.85 51.24
C GLY A 549 17.91 -64.50 49.92
N GLU A 550 17.25 -63.64 49.15
CA GLU A 550 17.73 -63.15 47.86
C GLU A 550 17.78 -61.63 47.87
N LEU A 551 18.95 -61.05 47.58
CA LEU A 551 19.16 -59.61 47.40
C LEU A 551 18.97 -59.25 45.94
N ILE A 552 18.04 -58.34 45.65
CA ILE A 552 17.83 -57.83 44.29
C ILE A 552 18.93 -56.80 43.97
N GLU A 553 19.58 -56.97 42.82
CA GLU A 553 20.58 -56.05 42.30
C GLU A 553 19.97 -54.70 41.89
N THR A 554 20.78 -53.65 41.99
CA THR A 554 20.40 -52.29 41.60
C THR A 554 21.27 -51.83 40.43
N SER A 555 20.99 -50.68 39.80
CA SER A 555 21.92 -50.13 38.80
C SER A 555 23.28 -49.76 39.39
N VAL A 556 23.35 -49.53 40.70
CA VAL A 556 24.55 -49.05 41.41
C VAL A 556 25.37 -50.21 41.97
N PHE A 557 24.69 -51.26 42.47
CA PHE A 557 25.31 -52.40 43.13
C PHE A 557 24.89 -53.71 42.47
N ASN A 558 25.88 -54.43 41.96
CA ASN A 558 25.70 -55.79 41.48
C ASN A 558 25.66 -56.79 42.66
N GLY A 559 25.35 -58.04 42.34
CA GLY A 559 25.20 -59.10 43.31
C GLY A 559 26.43 -59.34 44.17
N THR A 560 27.60 -59.33 43.53
CA THR A 560 28.88 -59.58 44.21
C THR A 560 29.24 -58.48 45.20
N GLN A 561 28.92 -57.22 44.91
CA GLN A 561 29.12 -56.10 45.84
C GLN A 561 28.18 -56.19 47.04
N LEU A 562 26.89 -56.47 46.81
CA LEU A 562 25.91 -56.65 47.90
C LEU A 562 26.31 -57.79 48.83
N ILE A 563 26.77 -58.91 48.28
CA ILE A 563 27.28 -60.05 49.04
C ILE A 563 28.59 -59.71 49.77
N GLY A 564 29.49 -58.96 49.15
CA GLY A 564 30.74 -58.53 49.80
C GLY A 564 30.51 -57.71 51.08
N PHE A 565 29.47 -56.87 51.11
CA PHE A 565 29.06 -56.17 52.33
C PHE A 565 28.57 -57.14 53.41
N MET A 566 27.76 -58.13 53.03
CA MET A 566 27.23 -59.16 53.93
C MET A 566 28.33 -60.08 54.50
N GLN A 567 29.31 -60.44 53.69
CA GLN A 567 30.47 -61.23 54.13
C GLN A 567 31.33 -60.46 55.14
N SER A 568 31.61 -59.20 54.84
CA SER A 568 32.40 -58.33 55.73
C SER A 568 31.72 -58.13 57.10
N TRP A 569 30.39 -58.04 57.09
CA TRP A 569 29.58 -57.99 58.31
C TRP A 569 29.62 -59.32 59.08
N ALA A 570 29.36 -60.45 58.42
CA ALA A 570 29.31 -61.77 59.06
C ALA A 570 30.65 -62.19 59.68
N GLN A 571 31.78 -61.88 59.03
CA GLN A 571 33.13 -62.19 59.54
C GLN A 571 33.45 -61.53 60.90
N SER A 572 32.73 -60.47 61.28
CA SER A 572 32.91 -59.82 62.59
C SER A 572 32.19 -60.53 63.74
N SER A 573 31.47 -61.64 63.46
CA SER A 573 30.58 -62.35 64.38
C SER A 573 29.67 -61.41 65.19
N PRO A 574 28.88 -60.56 64.52
CA PRO A 574 28.13 -59.49 65.17
C PRO A 574 26.98 -60.02 66.03
N THR A 575 26.65 -59.28 67.10
CA THR A 575 25.43 -59.51 67.88
C THR A 575 24.29 -58.65 67.34
N VAL A 576 23.20 -59.30 66.92
CA VAL A 576 21.98 -58.65 66.41
C VAL A 576 20.87 -58.72 67.43
N SER A 577 20.03 -57.68 67.51
CA SER A 577 18.81 -57.70 68.32
C SER A 577 17.60 -57.92 67.43
N ILE A 578 16.85 -58.99 67.70
CA ILE A 578 15.61 -59.35 67.00
C ILE A 578 14.51 -59.40 68.06
N GLU A 579 13.49 -58.53 67.93
CA GLU A 579 12.38 -58.41 68.90
C GLU A 579 12.84 -58.27 70.37
N GLY A 580 13.97 -57.59 70.61
CA GLY A 580 14.53 -57.35 71.94
C GLY A 580 15.40 -58.50 72.50
N SER A 581 15.46 -59.65 71.82
CA SER A 581 16.39 -60.74 72.15
C SER A 581 17.70 -60.60 71.38
N ARG A 582 18.83 -61.00 71.97
CA ARG A 582 20.17 -60.91 71.35
C ARG A 582 20.59 -62.25 70.76
N TYR A 583 21.03 -62.23 69.51
CA TYR A 583 21.52 -63.39 68.77
C TYR A 583 22.88 -63.09 68.16
N THR A 584 23.67 -64.11 67.90
CA THR A 584 25.02 -63.96 67.32
C THR A 584 25.03 -64.53 65.91
N ILE A 585 25.54 -63.75 64.95
CA ILE A 585 25.80 -64.27 63.61
C ILE A 585 27.12 -65.03 63.64
N ASP A 586 27.13 -66.27 63.17
CA ASP A 586 28.33 -67.09 63.12
C ASP A 586 29.20 -66.68 61.92
N GLY A 587 30.37 -66.09 62.20
CA GLY A 587 31.34 -65.69 61.18
C GLY A 587 32.20 -66.81 60.59
N ALA A 588 32.06 -68.06 61.07
CA ALA A 588 32.80 -69.21 60.56
C ALA A 588 32.18 -69.84 59.29
N CYS A 589 31.00 -69.38 58.86
CA CYS A 589 30.29 -69.86 57.68
C CYS A 589 30.42 -68.87 56.51
N ASP A 590 30.86 -69.35 55.34
CA ASP A 590 30.91 -68.54 54.12
C ASP A 590 29.50 -68.17 53.62
N VAL A 591 29.28 -66.89 53.29
CA VAL A 591 28.09 -66.46 52.57
C VAL A 591 28.25 -66.88 51.10
N LEU A 592 27.56 -67.94 50.69
CA LEU A 592 27.69 -68.55 49.35
C LEU A 592 26.82 -67.85 48.29
N ILE A 593 27.34 -67.75 47.05
CA ILE A 593 26.69 -67.19 45.86
C ILE A 593 26.25 -68.33 44.94
N ASN A 594 25.03 -68.28 44.40
CA ASN A 594 24.71 -69.00 43.15
C ASN A 594 23.80 -68.14 42.27
N GLU A 595 24.22 -67.87 41.03
CA GLU A 595 23.42 -67.18 40.01
C GLU A 595 22.24 -68.06 39.48
N LEU A 596 22.14 -69.32 39.91
CA LEU A 596 21.17 -70.31 39.38
C LEU A 596 20.15 -70.84 40.40
N GLY A 597 20.01 -70.23 41.59
CA GLY A 597 18.87 -70.50 42.49
C GLY A 597 18.77 -71.91 43.09
N VAL A 598 19.81 -72.76 42.97
CA VAL A 598 19.86 -74.08 43.61
C VAL A 598 20.92 -74.06 44.70
N ILE A 599 20.50 -74.15 45.97
CA ILE A 599 21.40 -74.29 47.12
C ILE A 599 21.57 -75.78 47.39
N ALA A 600 22.77 -76.33 47.14
CA ALA A 600 23.18 -77.60 47.73
C ALA A 600 23.58 -77.31 49.19
N LEU A 601 22.64 -77.57 50.11
CA LEU A 601 22.82 -77.41 51.54
C LEU A 601 23.61 -78.61 52.08
N ASP A 602 24.93 -78.47 52.28
CA ASP A 602 25.63 -79.32 53.24
C ASP A 602 26.71 -78.56 54.03
N GLY A 603 26.46 -78.45 55.34
CA GLY A 603 27.43 -78.46 56.44
C GLY A 603 28.52 -77.40 56.47
N CYS A 604 28.33 -76.35 57.29
CA CYS A 604 29.48 -75.77 58.00
C CYS A 604 30.04 -76.87 58.92
N SER A 605 31.22 -77.41 58.57
CA SER A 605 31.91 -78.41 59.37
C SER A 605 32.77 -77.71 60.43
N VAL A 606 32.54 -78.10 61.69
CA VAL A 606 33.28 -77.64 62.86
C VAL A 606 34.55 -78.49 63.03
N GLY A 607 35.71 -77.87 62.79
CA GLY A 607 36.98 -78.06 63.51
C GLY A 607 37.84 -79.31 63.27
N ALA A 608 39.09 -79.10 62.87
CA ALA A 608 40.27 -79.77 63.47
C ALA A 608 41.57 -79.03 63.12
N SER A 609 42.35 -78.69 64.15
CA SER A 609 43.68 -78.09 64.06
C SER A 609 44.82 -79.12 63.90
N ASN A 610 45.79 -78.80 63.04
CA ASN A 610 47.25 -79.06 63.10
C ASN A 610 47.82 -80.49 62.86
N PRO A 611 49.15 -80.68 62.61
CA PRO A 611 50.14 -79.89 61.84
C PRO A 611 51.07 -80.74 60.90
N SER A 612 51.82 -80.04 60.03
CA SER A 612 53.19 -80.35 59.49
C SER A 612 53.47 -81.50 58.49
N SER A 613 53.98 -81.13 57.29
CA SER A 613 55.34 -81.45 56.76
C SER A 613 55.51 -80.85 55.34
N VAL A 614 56.28 -79.77 55.09
CA VAL A 614 57.76 -79.72 54.87
C VAL A 614 58.12 -80.37 53.50
N LEU A 615 58.49 -79.65 52.43
CA LEU A 615 59.78 -78.94 52.21
C LEU A 615 59.73 -77.92 51.05
N ALA A 616 60.38 -76.77 51.29
CA ALA A 616 60.90 -75.75 50.35
C ALA A 616 62.17 -76.28 49.61
N PRO A 617 63.01 -75.52 48.82
CA PRO A 617 63.19 -74.05 48.65
C PRO A 617 63.33 -73.64 47.15
N ALA A 618 63.70 -72.45 46.67
CA ALA A 618 64.55 -71.32 47.06
C ALA A 618 64.15 -70.08 46.19
N VAL A 619 64.49 -68.80 46.41
CA VAL A 619 65.80 -68.09 46.46
C VAL A 619 65.48 -66.59 46.75
N ILE A 620 65.76 -66.04 47.96
CA ILE A 620 66.72 -64.96 48.34
C ILE A 620 67.29 -64.13 47.16
N GLY A 621 67.35 -62.80 47.07
CA GLY A 621 67.23 -61.68 48.00
C GLY A 621 67.89 -60.43 47.36
N THR A 622 67.88 -59.30 48.10
CA THR A 622 68.67 -58.06 47.91
C THR A 622 68.34 -57.17 46.70
N LEU A 623 67.86 -55.92 46.83
CA LEU A 623 68.43 -54.63 47.34
C LEU A 623 68.80 -53.71 46.16
N THR A 624 68.47 -52.42 46.26
CA THR A 624 68.81 -51.28 45.38
C THR A 624 68.12 -51.28 44.01
N GLY A 625 67.60 -50.18 43.45
CA GLY A 625 67.63 -48.76 43.78
C GLY A 625 67.27 -47.98 42.51
N ILE A 626 66.97 -46.69 42.68
CA ILE A 626 66.92 -45.63 41.65
C ILE A 626 65.54 -45.47 40.99
N THR A 627 64.61 -44.72 41.61
CA THR A 627 64.32 -43.27 41.45
C THR A 627 63.54 -42.96 40.15
N VAL A 628 62.64 -41.99 40.01
CA VAL A 628 62.34 -40.73 40.71
C VAL A 628 60.83 -40.45 40.46
N ALA A 629 60.25 -39.64 41.35
CA ALA A 629 59.19 -38.65 41.05
C ALA A 629 57.72 -39.14 41.03
N PHE A 630 56.77 -38.57 41.77
CA PHE A 630 56.68 -37.31 42.50
C PHE A 630 55.67 -37.51 43.65
N PHE A 631 56.17 -37.65 44.87
CA PHE A 631 55.41 -37.34 46.10
C PHE A 631 55.92 -35.97 46.58
N LEU A 632 55.48 -34.93 45.89
CA LEU A 632 55.61 -33.52 46.28
C LEU A 632 54.55 -32.78 45.45
N LEU A 633 53.49 -32.30 46.12
CA LEU A 633 52.44 -31.34 45.68
C LEU A 633 50.98 -31.78 45.95
N LEU A 634 50.69 -32.33 47.13
CA LEU A 634 49.30 -32.35 47.66
C LEU A 634 49.03 -31.23 48.69
N VAL A 635 49.88 -30.19 48.75
CA VAL A 635 49.69 -29.02 49.64
C VAL A 635 49.74 -27.69 48.88
N LEU A 636 49.67 -27.69 47.54
CA LEU A 636 49.69 -26.45 46.74
C LEU A 636 48.75 -26.46 45.50
N THR A 637 47.57 -27.06 45.61
CA THR A 637 46.53 -27.03 44.54
C THR A 637 45.19 -26.43 44.98
N ILE A 638 45.13 -25.79 46.16
CA ILE A 638 44.01 -24.91 46.56
C ILE A 638 44.21 -23.45 46.07
N ALA A 639 45.30 -23.13 45.35
CA ALA A 639 45.61 -21.75 44.95
C ALA A 639 45.71 -21.47 43.44
N THR A 640 45.33 -22.39 42.54
CA THR A 640 45.48 -22.20 41.07
C THR A 640 44.24 -22.44 40.21
N VAL A 641 43.09 -22.80 40.79
CA VAL A 641 41.79 -22.79 40.07
C VAL A 641 41.09 -21.42 40.14
N GLY A 642 41.49 -20.56 41.09
CA GLY A 642 40.95 -19.21 41.26
C GLY A 642 41.47 -18.15 40.26
N THR A 643 42.53 -18.43 39.49
CA THR A 643 43.14 -17.44 38.58
C THR A 643 42.95 -17.73 37.08
N VAL A 644 42.42 -18.91 36.73
CA VAL A 644 42.10 -19.26 35.32
C VAL A 644 40.69 -18.80 34.90
N LEU A 645 39.76 -18.61 35.84
CA LEU A 645 38.44 -18.04 35.56
C LEU A 645 38.38 -16.51 35.55
N TRP A 646 39.43 -15.82 36.00
CA TRP A 646 39.51 -14.35 35.92
C TRP A 646 40.22 -13.83 34.65
N ARG A 647 40.89 -14.69 33.87
CA ARG A 647 41.58 -14.31 32.61
C ARG A 647 40.89 -14.72 31.30
N ARG A 648 39.75 -15.42 31.33
CA ARG A 648 38.94 -15.73 30.13
C ARG A 648 37.73 -14.81 29.91
N SER A 649 37.38 -13.95 30.86
CA SER A 649 36.30 -12.96 30.72
C SER A 649 36.74 -11.65 30.01
N LYS A 650 38.04 -11.45 29.73
CA LYS A 650 38.57 -10.15 29.25
C LYS A 650 39.24 -10.15 27.87
N LYS A 651 39.01 -11.15 27.00
CA LYS A 651 39.62 -11.19 25.65
C LYS A 651 38.73 -11.82 24.57
N SER A 652 37.57 -11.23 24.34
CA SER A 652 36.83 -11.17 23.05
C SER A 652 35.68 -10.19 23.31
N SER A 653 35.89 -8.88 23.17
CA SER A 653 35.74 -8.21 21.90
C SER A 653 36.36 -6.80 21.98
N LYS A 654 37.33 -6.51 21.12
CA LYS A 654 37.71 -5.15 20.71
C LYS A 654 38.48 -5.18 19.39
N SER A 655 37.77 -5.00 18.28
CA SER A 655 38.05 -4.15 17.09
C SER A 655 36.89 -4.44 16.11
N ASP A 656 36.20 -3.50 15.45
CA ASP A 656 36.55 -2.19 14.87
C ASP A 656 35.29 -1.27 14.87
N THR A 657 35.32 -0.04 15.44
CA THR A 657 35.41 1.31 14.78
C THR A 657 34.30 1.57 13.74
N SER A 658 33.54 2.68 13.69
CA SER A 658 33.60 4.09 14.15
C SER A 658 32.17 4.69 14.02
N LEU A 659 31.70 5.68 14.78
CA LEU A 659 31.81 7.11 14.52
C LEU A 659 31.21 7.93 15.70
N GLU A 660 31.68 9.16 15.85
CA GLU A 660 31.49 10.09 16.97
C GLU A 660 30.07 10.67 17.15
N LEU A 661 29.71 11.00 18.41
CA LEU A 661 28.76 12.06 18.80
C LEU A 661 29.16 12.62 20.17
N PRO A 662 29.01 13.94 20.43
CA PRO A 662 29.59 14.59 21.59
C PRO A 662 28.66 14.67 22.80
N THR A 663 29.33 14.84 23.93
CA THR A 663 28.90 14.98 25.33
C THR A 663 27.96 16.15 25.65
N ARG A 664 27.13 16.00 26.70
CA ARG A 664 26.88 17.09 27.67
C ARG A 664 26.51 16.59 29.08
N ARG A 665 26.96 17.39 30.05
CA ARG A 665 26.94 17.26 31.52
C ARG A 665 25.58 17.65 32.17
N PRO A 666 25.41 17.49 33.50
CA PRO A 666 24.11 17.27 34.16
C PRO A 666 23.52 18.49 34.88
N GLY A 667 22.23 18.38 35.21
CA GLY A 667 21.57 18.97 36.37
C GLY A 667 20.89 20.33 36.16
N VAL A 668 19.59 20.42 36.52
CA VAL A 668 18.97 21.43 37.40
C VAL A 668 17.43 21.30 37.37
N ARG A 669 16.87 20.96 38.54
CA ARG A 669 15.71 21.54 39.25
C ARG A 669 14.49 22.01 38.42
N ILE A 670 13.32 21.40 38.65
CA ILE A 670 12.01 22.05 38.38
C ILE A 670 11.21 22.10 39.68
N GLY A 671 10.80 23.33 40.01
CA GLY A 671 9.98 23.69 41.15
C GLY A 671 8.48 23.55 40.89
N ARG A 672 7.76 23.53 42.01
CA ARG A 672 6.32 23.37 42.21
C ARG A 672 5.70 24.76 42.45
N LYS A 673 4.54 25.05 41.84
CA LYS A 673 3.48 26.03 42.23
C LYS A 673 2.33 25.87 41.21
N THR A 674 1.18 25.25 41.52
CA THR A 674 -0.03 25.70 42.25
C THR A 674 -0.83 26.85 41.62
N SER A 675 -2.13 26.52 41.42
CA SER A 675 -3.37 27.31 41.47
C SER A 675 -3.72 28.28 40.34
N ASN A 676 -4.86 28.04 39.68
CA ASN A 676 -6.14 28.64 40.10
C ASN A 676 -7.35 27.84 39.60
N ALA A 677 -8.38 27.85 40.45
CA ALA A 677 -9.72 27.28 40.30
C ALA A 677 -10.74 28.37 39.93
N PHE A 678 -12.03 27.99 39.94
CA PHE A 678 -13.30 28.76 39.81
C PHE A 678 -13.95 28.69 38.41
N GLU A 679 -15.26 28.42 38.24
CA GLU A 679 -16.37 28.08 39.14
C GLU A 679 -17.58 27.60 38.30
N LEU A 680 -18.53 26.93 38.96
CA LEU A 680 -19.84 26.50 38.48
C LEU A 680 -20.79 27.65 38.14
N ALA A 681 -21.73 27.41 37.21
CA ALA A 681 -23.11 27.89 37.32
C ALA A 681 -24.08 27.05 36.47
N ASN A 682 -25.06 26.44 37.16
CA ASN A 682 -26.39 26.09 36.64
C ASN A 682 -27.25 27.37 36.59
N PRO A 683 -28.37 27.43 35.83
CA PRO A 683 -29.66 27.17 36.47
C PRO A 683 -30.73 26.48 35.60
N LEU A 684 -31.74 26.02 36.32
CA LEU A 684 -33.00 25.37 35.93
C LEU A 684 -34.07 26.32 35.36
N TYR A 685 -35.06 25.69 34.71
CA TYR A 685 -36.51 25.96 34.67
C TYR A 685 -37.13 26.76 33.49
N GLY A 686 -38.15 26.17 32.86
CA GLY A 686 -39.10 26.84 31.97
C GLY A 686 -39.89 25.92 31.02
N ASP A 687 -41.02 25.41 31.50
CA ASP A 687 -42.08 24.66 30.80
C ASP A 687 -42.60 25.27 29.47
N THR A 688 -43.04 24.41 28.54
CA THR A 688 -44.44 24.29 28.01
C THR A 688 -44.45 23.34 26.80
N GLY A 689 -45.18 22.22 26.86
CA GLY A 689 -46.44 21.99 26.10
C GLY A 689 -46.20 21.80 24.59
N ILE A 690 -46.56 20.69 23.93
CA ILE A 690 -47.89 20.10 23.80
C ILE A 690 -47.74 18.71 23.16
N ALA A 691 -48.47 17.73 23.70
CA ALA A 691 -48.69 16.41 23.11
C ALA A 691 -49.69 16.47 21.94
N ARG A 692 -49.47 15.65 20.90
CA ARG A 692 -50.58 15.06 20.14
C ARG A 692 -50.17 13.72 19.54
N ALA A 693 -50.71 12.66 20.12
CA ALA A 693 -50.82 11.35 19.52
C ALA A 693 -51.96 11.37 18.49
N ILE A 694 -51.75 10.72 17.34
CA ILE A 694 -52.81 10.13 16.51
C ILE A 694 -52.23 8.81 15.96
N ASN A 695 -52.82 7.71 16.45
CA ASN A 695 -52.85 6.41 15.78
C ASN A 695 -53.76 6.50 14.55
N ASP A 696 -53.49 5.66 13.55
CA ASP A 696 -54.42 4.91 12.68
C ASP A 696 -53.51 4.37 11.54
N ASP A 697 -53.06 3.11 11.55
CA ASP A 697 -53.82 1.92 11.13
C ASP A 697 -54.82 2.24 10.01
N ASP A 698 -54.39 2.02 8.76
CA ASP A 698 -55.15 1.20 7.81
C ASP A 698 -54.38 0.96 6.50
N ASP A 699 -54.69 -0.23 5.95
CA ASP A 699 -54.60 -0.67 4.56
C ASP A 699 -53.35 -1.36 4.01
N ALA A 700 -53.53 -2.68 3.97
CA ALA A 700 -52.82 -3.68 3.21
C ALA A 700 -53.13 -3.63 1.69
N GLN A 701 -52.20 -4.21 0.93
CA GLN A 701 -52.37 -4.87 -0.38
C GLN A 701 -52.86 -4.05 -1.59
N LEU A 702 -51.96 -3.84 -2.56
CA LEU A 702 -52.22 -4.29 -3.94
C LEU A 702 -50.94 -4.36 -4.81
N MET A 703 -50.63 -5.59 -5.25
CA MET A 703 -50.17 -6.03 -6.58
C MET A 703 -49.14 -5.20 -7.38
N ASP A 704 -47.93 -5.75 -7.48
CA ASP A 704 -47.39 -6.49 -8.64
C ASP A 704 -47.58 -5.94 -10.08
N ASN A 705 -46.46 -6.05 -10.81
CA ASN A 705 -46.21 -5.86 -12.25
C ASN A 705 -45.93 -4.45 -12.77
N LEU A 706 -44.70 -4.25 -13.25
CA LEU A 706 -44.44 -4.11 -14.69
C LEU A 706 -42.92 -4.14 -14.96
N GLU A 707 -42.48 -5.23 -15.60
CA GLU A 707 -41.28 -5.27 -16.42
C GLU A 707 -41.43 -4.30 -17.62
N ASN A 708 -40.40 -3.49 -17.84
CA ASN A 708 -39.85 -3.13 -19.15
C ASN A 708 -38.45 -2.53 -18.95
#